data_AF-A0A317ICV4-F1
#
_entry.id   AF-A0A317ICV4-F1
#
_cell.length_a   1.000
_cell.length_b   1.000
_cell.length_c   1.000
_cell.angle_alpha   90.00
_cell.angle_beta   90.00
_cell.angle_gamma   90.00
#
_symmetry.space_group_name_H-M   'P 1'
#
loop_
_entity.id
_entity.type
_entity.pdbx_description
1 polymer ?
#
loop_
_entity_poly.entity_id
_entity_poly.type
_entity_poly.pdbx_seq_one_letter_code
_entity_poly.pdbx_strand_id
1 'polypeptide(L)'
;MPKLITPRAKGATLSLVATVAVTLVLIGCLFFFLVRMLGGDRQTMNATDAGALGAARNMIAIGLPQAGVAPEFQGLGINVHTGQPDSSANGLMNIFAYNRAAGSTTLIAMNALEENTPTAIDNANTVITSLQTLGDGLNTAIVASGQIGHPSYVAFQNAASSNNINMMGPTSAVNLTSDLTYASVPTGFGGAGGKANVYFNPLTFNGDSFYTNMAPNTQDGSGSVRSTAQPNLMATSYATAPSYVGGQQLLQAYSAINLDPRLSPIFLAAVCPAAKPHLIDSGRFSSAAQRIGYAPANALQGTTVTLETNRSNVALTHVASALVGSLYNEYPVALVHGYVRIHNGPDARIANPALSGIYGSVDGSSNIFNNELYAGPGGGGGMIITNNGAFGTVYSNVGQEFVEWAQYNTSFGLDVLHHDPKLDPTRGQQFGVWYPTTHVSQIYWPYPNQTVHIGSGYNQLASISDMRNITSVIDYNCNTTTIQGDPICSAYLGTFQSNYGSSGTGYPLPSGQTVTNLEALKGEVITAWLRDAQTNIANAANFFNYTWSTNGTEFANDSGSKVYNQDGTGYASPTNSPTIAFGTVASPGQLLDQITTNQVNQGAPTCVDTGVTTGNVSQWSSSNAELGKLFQRCQEILPGVTINQVATLLYRYPIDLGQYQYIYLPPGGTALTISTTPPPFLNGLPEYSQPGSTIPDGNALPLCRDPDFAGAIGNQVDSEVGEFGQNIWGDNNLHDMPFQAFNGTASTYDYAVWRPSSGAHNFLGELSFFNHVAANGVFSAPN
;
A
#
# COMPACT_ATOMS: atom_id res chain seq x y z
N MET A 1 60.83 -36.42 117.52
CA MET A 1 59.47 -35.95 117.16
C MET A 1 59.46 -35.52 115.70
N PRO A 2 58.83 -36.26 114.77
CA PRO A 2 58.75 -35.87 113.37
C PRO A 2 57.50 -34.99 113.12
N LYS A 3 57.69 -33.86 112.43
CA LYS A 3 56.60 -33.00 111.93
C LYS A 3 55.90 -33.70 110.76
N LEU A 4 54.62 -34.04 110.95
CA LEU A 4 53.71 -34.40 109.86
C LEU A 4 53.40 -33.16 109.02
N ILE A 5 53.98 -33.09 107.82
CA ILE A 5 53.58 -32.16 106.77
C ILE A 5 52.47 -32.86 105.98
N THR A 6 51.22 -32.43 106.16
CA THR A 6 50.07 -32.96 105.41
C THR A 6 50.07 -32.45 103.97
N PRO A 7 50.17 -33.31 102.92
CA PRO A 7 50.24 -32.91 101.52
C PRO A 7 48.85 -32.64 100.88
N ARG A 8 47.81 -32.31 101.66
CA ARG A 8 46.43 -32.21 101.17
C ARG A 8 46.08 -30.93 100.41
N ALA A 9 46.86 -29.86 100.53
CA ALA A 9 46.53 -28.57 99.89
C ALA A 9 46.91 -28.47 98.40
N LYS A 10 47.79 -29.35 97.88
CA LYS A 10 48.29 -29.27 96.49
C LYS A 10 47.43 -30.03 95.46
N GLY A 11 46.62 -31.01 95.90
CA GLY A 11 45.75 -31.79 95.01
C GLY A 11 44.51 -31.04 94.55
N ALA A 12 43.90 -30.24 95.43
CA ALA A 12 42.71 -29.45 95.11
C ALA A 12 43.01 -28.31 94.11
N THR A 13 44.17 -27.66 94.22
CA THR A 13 44.62 -26.62 93.28
C THR A 13 44.90 -27.19 91.90
N LEU A 14 45.50 -28.38 91.81
CA LEU A 14 45.80 -29.03 90.53
C LEU A 14 44.50 -29.50 89.83
N SER A 15 43.51 -29.99 90.58
CA SER A 15 42.18 -30.29 90.08
C SER A 15 41.48 -29.05 89.53
N LEU A 16 41.50 -27.93 90.26
CA LEU A 16 40.86 -26.69 89.82
C LEU A 16 41.50 -26.16 88.52
N VAL A 17 42.83 -26.17 88.42
CA VAL A 17 43.55 -25.74 87.21
C VAL A 17 43.23 -26.65 86.02
N ALA A 18 43.18 -27.97 86.22
CA ALA A 18 42.79 -28.90 85.17
C ALA A 18 41.34 -28.68 84.71
N THR A 19 40.39 -28.49 85.63
CA THR A 19 38.99 -28.20 85.29
C THR A 19 38.86 -26.88 84.55
N VAL A 20 39.56 -25.82 84.96
CA VAL A 20 39.56 -24.52 84.26
C VAL A 20 40.18 -24.65 82.87
N ALA A 21 41.31 -25.36 82.72
CA ALA A 21 41.94 -25.57 81.42
C ALA A 21 41.04 -26.37 80.46
N VAL A 22 40.40 -27.45 80.93
CA VAL A 22 39.44 -28.22 80.13
C VAL A 22 38.21 -27.37 79.77
N THR A 23 37.72 -26.55 80.70
CA THR A 23 36.58 -25.65 80.45
C THR A 23 36.94 -24.59 79.40
N LEU A 24 38.14 -24.00 79.46
CA LEU A 24 38.62 -23.04 78.46
C LEU A 24 38.80 -23.69 77.08
N VAL A 25 39.30 -24.93 77.02
CA VAL A 25 39.38 -25.69 75.76
C VAL A 25 37.99 -25.98 75.20
N LEU A 26 37.03 -26.38 76.03
CA LEU A 26 35.64 -26.61 75.61
C LEU A 26 35.00 -25.32 75.09
N ILE A 27 35.15 -24.20 75.81
CA ILE A 27 34.66 -22.89 75.38
C ILE A 27 35.32 -22.48 74.05
N GLY A 28 36.64 -22.66 73.93
CA GLY A 28 37.39 -22.37 72.70
C GLY A 28 36.94 -23.21 71.51
N CYS A 29 36.69 -24.51 71.70
CA CYS A 29 36.10 -25.37 70.69
C CYS A 29 34.70 -24.89 70.30
N LEU A 30 33.85 -24.53 71.27
CA LEU A 30 32.50 -24.02 71.03
C LEU A 30 32.52 -22.74 70.19
N PHE A 31 33.37 -21.77 70.53
CA PHE A 31 33.54 -20.55 69.74
C PHE A 31 34.08 -20.83 68.34
N PHE A 32 35.05 -21.75 68.21
CA PHE A 32 35.57 -22.14 66.90
C PHE A 32 34.47 -22.70 66.00
N PHE A 33 33.63 -23.61 66.50
CA PHE A 33 32.51 -24.15 65.73
C PHE A 33 31.46 -23.08 65.39
N LEU A 34 31.16 -22.19 66.34
CA LEU A 34 30.19 -21.13 66.13
C LEU A 34 30.67 -20.12 65.07
N VAL A 35 31.94 -19.70 65.13
CA VAL A 35 32.55 -18.83 64.11
C VAL A 35 32.59 -19.52 62.75
N ARG A 36 32.87 -20.83 62.73
CA ARG A 36 32.89 -21.60 61.48
C ARG A 36 31.51 -21.74 60.86
N MET A 37 30.47 -22.00 61.66
CA MET A 37 29.08 -22.06 61.18
C MET A 37 28.60 -20.68 60.69
N LEU A 38 28.75 -19.62 61.49
CA LEU A 38 28.33 -18.26 61.09
C LEU A 38 29.13 -17.73 59.88
N GLY A 39 30.43 -18.04 59.82
CA GLY A 39 31.28 -17.68 58.69
C GLY A 39 30.96 -18.47 57.43
N GLY A 40 30.67 -19.77 57.57
CA GLY A 40 30.20 -20.64 56.49
C GLY A 40 28.85 -20.20 55.93
N ASP A 41 27.92 -19.83 56.80
CA ASP A 41 26.57 -19.34 56.45
C ASP A 41 26.66 -18.08 55.58
N ARG A 42 27.46 -17.10 55.99
CA ARG A 42 27.70 -15.88 55.20
C ARG A 42 28.35 -16.18 53.84
N GLN A 43 29.28 -17.14 53.79
CA GLN A 43 29.95 -17.53 52.55
C GLN A 43 28.98 -18.24 51.60
N THR A 44 28.16 -19.17 52.11
CA THR A 44 27.13 -19.83 51.31
C THR A 44 26.11 -18.82 50.81
N MET A 45 25.61 -17.91 51.66
CA MET A 45 24.69 -16.85 51.25
C MET A 45 25.24 -16.00 50.11
N ASN A 46 26.48 -15.51 50.22
CA ASN A 46 27.12 -14.73 49.16
C ASN A 46 27.27 -15.53 47.85
N ALA A 47 27.55 -16.83 47.95
CA ALA A 47 27.63 -17.71 46.79
C ALA A 47 26.25 -17.93 46.14
N THR A 48 25.19 -18.14 46.92
CA THR A 48 23.81 -18.25 46.44
C THR A 48 23.37 -16.97 45.73
N ASP A 49 23.66 -15.81 46.33
CA ASP A 49 23.37 -14.49 45.77
C ASP A 49 24.06 -14.26 44.43
N ALA A 50 25.36 -14.57 44.36
CA ALA A 50 26.12 -14.49 43.11
C ALA A 50 25.57 -15.46 42.05
N GLY A 51 25.16 -16.67 42.46
CA GLY A 51 24.47 -17.64 41.62
C GLY A 51 23.20 -17.07 41.00
N ALA A 52 22.32 -16.50 41.83
CA ALA A 52 21.06 -15.92 41.37
C ALA A 52 21.28 -14.77 40.38
N LEU A 53 22.26 -13.89 40.64
CA LEU A 53 22.63 -12.81 39.71
C LEU A 53 23.21 -13.34 38.40
N GLY A 54 24.04 -14.39 38.45
CA GLY A 54 24.61 -15.04 37.27
C GLY A 54 23.55 -15.69 36.38
N ALA A 55 22.56 -16.34 37.00
CA ALA A 55 21.40 -16.89 36.31
C ALA A 55 20.52 -15.78 35.72
N ALA A 56 20.25 -14.70 36.46
CA ALA A 56 19.42 -13.61 35.97
C ALA A 56 20.05 -12.91 34.77
N ARG A 57 21.39 -12.79 34.75
CA ARG A 57 22.13 -12.31 33.57
C ARG A 57 21.96 -13.24 32.37
N ASN A 58 22.01 -14.55 32.57
CA ASN A 58 21.81 -15.52 31.48
C ASN A 58 20.36 -15.58 31.00
N MET A 59 19.39 -15.28 31.86
CA MET A 59 17.98 -15.24 31.48
C MET A 59 17.71 -14.25 30.33
N ILE A 60 18.47 -13.15 30.27
CA ILE A 60 18.40 -12.15 29.20
C ILE A 60 18.87 -12.73 27.85
N ALA A 61 19.77 -13.70 27.86
CA ALA A 61 20.29 -14.34 26.64
C ALA A 61 19.35 -15.43 26.09
N ILE A 62 18.31 -15.81 26.84
CA ILE A 62 17.30 -16.77 26.38
C ILE A 62 16.39 -16.05 25.40
N GLY A 63 16.29 -16.59 24.19
CA GLY A 63 15.37 -16.10 23.20
C GLY A 63 14.97 -17.17 22.22
N LEU A 64 13.91 -16.89 21.48
CA LEU A 64 13.46 -17.73 20.38
C LEU A 64 14.13 -17.27 19.08
N PRO A 65 14.38 -18.19 18.13
CA PRO A 65 14.75 -17.81 16.78
C PRO A 65 13.68 -16.90 16.16
N GLN A 66 14.10 -15.92 15.35
CA GLN A 66 13.16 -15.12 14.55
C GLN A 66 12.48 -15.93 13.44
N ALA A 67 13.11 -17.01 12.98
CA ALA A 67 12.48 -17.93 12.04
C ALA A 67 11.26 -18.61 12.71
N GLY A 68 10.06 -18.16 12.36
CA GLY A 68 8.80 -18.68 12.91
C GLY A 68 8.02 -17.70 13.80
N VAL A 69 8.53 -16.48 14.03
CA VAL A 69 7.68 -15.43 14.60
C VAL A 69 6.81 -14.79 13.53
N ALA A 70 5.69 -14.22 13.97
CA ALA A 70 4.77 -13.51 13.08
C ALA A 70 5.49 -12.41 12.28
N PRO A 71 5.07 -12.13 11.03
CA PRO A 71 5.75 -11.17 10.15
C PRO A 71 5.97 -9.78 10.77
N GLU A 72 5.05 -9.33 11.63
CA GLU A 72 5.09 -8.04 12.31
C GLU A 72 6.23 -7.94 13.34
N PHE A 73 6.77 -9.08 13.79
CA PHE A 73 7.83 -9.15 14.78
C PHE A 73 9.21 -9.51 14.20
N GLN A 74 9.26 -9.83 12.91
CA GLN A 74 10.53 -10.12 12.24
C GLN A 74 11.39 -8.84 12.22
N GLY A 75 12.68 -8.97 12.54
CA GLY A 75 13.63 -7.88 12.69
C GLY A 75 13.58 -7.10 14.00
N LEU A 76 12.65 -7.43 14.90
CA LEU A 76 12.63 -6.86 16.26
C LEU A 76 13.58 -7.59 17.22
N GLY A 77 14.22 -8.66 16.76
CA GLY A 77 15.23 -9.38 17.53
C GLY A 77 16.39 -8.50 17.95
N ILE A 78 17.12 -8.98 18.94
CA ILE A 78 18.27 -8.25 19.48
C ILE A 78 19.49 -9.15 19.61
N ASN A 79 20.67 -8.54 19.53
CA ASN A 79 21.92 -9.17 19.85
C ASN A 79 22.08 -9.26 21.36
N VAL A 80 22.16 -10.48 21.89
CA VAL A 80 22.20 -10.73 23.35
C VAL A 80 23.45 -10.20 24.05
N HIS A 81 24.55 -9.95 23.32
CA HIS A 81 25.80 -9.44 23.89
C HIS A 81 25.81 -7.92 23.98
N THR A 82 25.28 -7.25 22.96
CA THR A 82 25.31 -5.78 22.85
C THR A 82 23.99 -5.13 23.25
N GLY A 83 22.91 -5.91 23.34
CA GLY A 83 21.54 -5.39 23.52
C GLY A 83 21.04 -4.58 22.33
N GLN A 84 21.76 -4.55 21.21
CA GLN A 84 21.37 -3.77 20.05
C GLN A 84 20.31 -4.51 19.22
N PRO A 85 19.41 -3.80 18.51
CA PRO A 85 18.58 -4.39 17.48
C PRO A 85 19.43 -5.20 16.50
N ASP A 86 19.01 -6.43 16.22
CA ASP A 86 19.64 -7.32 15.25
C ASP A 86 18.59 -7.75 14.23
N SER A 87 18.59 -7.02 13.11
CA SER A 87 17.69 -7.26 11.98
C SER A 87 18.09 -8.48 11.15
N SER A 88 19.20 -9.16 11.49
CA SER A 88 19.55 -10.42 10.83
C SER A 88 18.65 -11.55 11.30
N ALA A 89 18.50 -12.59 10.47
CA ALA A 89 17.77 -13.81 10.84
C ALA A 89 18.33 -14.53 12.09
N ASN A 90 19.53 -14.13 12.54
CA ASN A 90 20.20 -14.68 13.71
C ASN A 90 19.85 -13.94 15.02
N GLY A 91 19.21 -12.76 14.95
CA GLY A 91 18.81 -12.05 16.16
C GLY A 91 17.81 -12.89 16.97
N LEU A 92 17.91 -12.86 18.30
CA LEU A 92 17.04 -13.64 19.17
C LEU A 92 15.87 -12.80 19.70
N MET A 93 14.69 -13.41 19.73
CA MET A 93 13.50 -12.85 20.35
C MET A 93 13.52 -13.15 21.85
N ASN A 94 14.31 -12.38 22.59
CA ASN A 94 14.40 -12.45 24.05
C ASN A 94 13.42 -11.48 24.74
N ILE A 95 13.53 -11.32 26.06
CA ILE A 95 12.63 -10.48 26.86
C ILE A 95 12.61 -9.00 26.43
N PHE A 96 13.72 -8.46 25.91
CA PHE A 96 13.75 -7.07 25.42
C PHE A 96 13.11 -6.96 24.04
N ALA A 97 13.38 -7.91 23.14
CA ALA A 97 12.72 -7.99 21.83
C ALA A 97 11.21 -8.21 21.96
N TYR A 98 10.78 -8.99 22.96
CA TYR A 98 9.37 -9.17 23.28
C TYR A 98 8.69 -7.84 23.64
N ASN A 99 9.32 -7.00 24.47
CA ASN A 99 8.78 -5.68 24.79
C ASN A 99 8.75 -4.74 23.57
N ARG A 100 9.71 -4.86 22.64
CA ARG A 100 9.65 -4.15 21.35
C ARG A 100 8.45 -4.61 20.52
N ALA A 101 8.25 -5.92 20.39
CA ALA A 101 7.09 -6.50 19.72
C ALA A 101 5.78 -6.03 20.36
N ALA A 102 5.68 -6.04 21.69
CA ALA A 102 4.51 -5.56 22.41
C ALA A 102 4.27 -4.05 22.22
N GLY A 103 5.34 -3.25 22.14
CA GLY A 103 5.27 -1.84 21.79
C GLY A 103 4.70 -1.63 20.38
N SER A 104 5.23 -2.36 19.38
CA SER A 104 4.73 -2.33 18.00
C SER A 104 3.28 -2.79 17.91
N THR A 105 2.89 -3.86 18.62
CA THR A 105 1.49 -4.31 18.73
C THR A 105 0.60 -3.25 19.36
N THR A 106 1.10 -2.53 20.38
CA THR A 106 0.36 -1.42 20.98
C THR A 106 0.09 -0.36 19.92
N LEU A 107 1.12 0.07 19.17
CA LEU A 107 0.95 1.06 18.10
C LEU A 107 -0.02 0.59 17.00
N ILE A 108 0.07 -0.68 16.57
CA ILE A 108 -0.89 -1.27 15.61
C ILE A 108 -2.33 -1.21 16.15
N ALA A 109 -2.52 -1.53 17.42
CA ALA A 109 -3.81 -1.44 18.07
C ALA A 109 -4.32 0.01 18.18
N MET A 110 -3.41 0.98 18.37
CA MET A 110 -3.78 2.40 18.33
C MET A 110 -4.23 2.83 16.93
N ASN A 111 -3.47 2.45 15.90
CA ASN A 111 -3.82 2.72 14.51
C ASN A 111 -5.18 2.11 14.16
N ALA A 112 -5.43 0.85 14.54
CA ALA A 112 -6.72 0.21 14.32
C ALA A 112 -7.91 0.94 14.96
N LEU A 113 -7.72 1.51 16.15
CA LEU A 113 -8.74 2.31 16.82
C LEU A 113 -8.97 3.67 16.18
N GLU A 114 -7.90 4.28 15.67
CA GLU A 114 -8.01 5.49 14.86
C GLU A 114 -8.82 5.23 13.60
N GLU A 115 -8.55 4.13 12.91
CA GLU A 115 -9.29 3.76 11.69
C GLU A 115 -10.74 3.39 11.98
N ASN A 116 -10.98 2.79 13.15
CA ASN A 116 -12.29 2.44 13.66
C ASN A 116 -13.12 1.58 12.69
N THR A 117 -12.46 0.72 11.91
CA THR A 117 -13.12 -0.28 11.05
C THR A 117 -13.11 -1.66 11.74
N PRO A 118 -14.11 -2.52 11.52
CA PRO A 118 -14.09 -3.89 12.03
C PRO A 118 -12.85 -4.67 11.60
N THR A 119 -12.47 -4.55 10.33
CA THR A 119 -11.31 -5.25 9.76
C THR A 119 -10.00 -4.83 10.42
N ALA A 120 -9.79 -3.53 10.67
CA ALA A 120 -8.59 -3.05 11.36
C ALA A 120 -8.50 -3.59 12.79
N ILE A 121 -9.62 -3.65 13.51
CA ILE A 121 -9.69 -4.19 14.87
C ILE A 121 -9.42 -5.71 14.89
N ASP A 122 -9.98 -6.47 13.95
CA ASP A 122 -9.75 -7.91 13.82
C ASP A 122 -8.29 -8.22 13.46
N ASN A 123 -7.70 -7.44 12.56
CA ASN A 123 -6.28 -7.51 12.22
C ASN A 123 -5.39 -7.23 13.44
N ALA A 124 -5.68 -6.17 14.21
CA ALA A 124 -4.96 -5.88 15.44
C ALA A 124 -5.08 -7.01 16.48
N ASN A 125 -6.26 -7.61 16.66
CA ASN A 125 -6.44 -8.77 17.54
C ASN A 125 -5.65 -10.00 17.06
N THR A 126 -5.49 -10.18 15.76
CA THR A 126 -4.65 -11.24 15.18
C THR A 126 -3.16 -11.02 15.54
N VAL A 127 -2.69 -9.77 15.49
CA VAL A 127 -1.33 -9.42 15.92
C VAL A 127 -1.17 -9.58 17.44
N ILE A 128 -2.18 -9.24 18.26
CA ILE A 128 -2.17 -9.47 19.71
C ILE A 128 -2.09 -10.97 20.03
N THR A 129 -2.81 -11.81 19.29
CA THR A 129 -2.75 -13.29 19.43
C THR A 129 -1.36 -13.83 19.06
N SER A 130 -0.74 -13.27 18.02
CA SER A 130 0.65 -13.57 17.67
C SER A 130 1.62 -13.17 18.79
N LEU A 131 1.41 -12.01 19.43
CA LEU A 131 2.22 -11.56 20.56
C LEU A 131 2.05 -12.48 21.76
N GLN A 132 0.83 -12.96 22.02
CA GLN A 132 0.57 -13.97 23.04
C GLN A 132 1.36 -15.26 22.78
N THR A 133 1.34 -15.75 21.53
CA THR A 133 2.09 -16.96 21.13
C THR A 133 3.60 -16.76 21.33
N LEU A 134 4.14 -15.60 20.95
CA LEU A 134 5.54 -15.24 21.19
C LEU A 134 5.87 -15.23 22.70
N GLY A 135 5.00 -14.62 23.51
CA GLY A 135 5.14 -14.57 24.97
C GLY A 135 5.08 -15.95 25.62
N ASP A 136 4.17 -16.83 25.17
CA ASP A 136 4.02 -18.21 25.62
C ASP A 136 5.29 -19.04 25.33
N GLY A 137 5.79 -18.96 24.08
CA GLY A 137 7.00 -19.64 23.67
C GLY A 137 8.22 -19.16 24.45
N LEU A 138 8.38 -17.84 24.61
CA LEU A 138 9.52 -17.27 25.32
C LEU A 138 9.48 -17.61 26.82
N ASN A 139 8.31 -17.54 27.45
CA ASN A 139 8.16 -17.94 28.85
C ASN A 139 8.50 -19.42 29.04
N THR A 140 8.06 -20.28 28.13
CA THR A 140 8.39 -21.72 28.15
C THR A 140 9.90 -21.94 28.05
N ALA A 141 10.58 -21.24 27.13
CA ALA A 141 12.04 -21.30 26.99
C ALA A 141 12.76 -20.80 28.26
N ILE A 142 12.26 -19.72 28.88
CA ILE A 142 12.82 -19.19 30.14
C ILE A 142 12.70 -20.21 31.26
N VAL A 143 11.50 -20.76 31.49
CA VAL A 143 11.26 -21.74 32.55
C VAL A 143 12.09 -23.01 32.33
N ALA A 144 12.15 -23.53 31.10
CA ALA A 144 12.95 -24.70 30.76
C ALA A 144 14.45 -24.49 31.01
N SER A 145 14.95 -23.25 30.86
CA SER A 145 16.38 -22.96 31.06
C SER A 145 16.86 -23.12 32.51
N GLY A 146 15.94 -23.16 33.48
CA GLY A 146 16.23 -23.36 34.89
C GLY A 146 16.39 -24.82 35.31
N GLN A 147 16.11 -25.76 34.41
CA GLN A 147 16.28 -27.19 34.67
C GLN A 147 17.75 -27.58 34.79
N ILE A 148 18.05 -28.59 35.60
CA ILE A 148 19.42 -29.12 35.77
C ILE A 148 20.07 -29.37 34.40
N GLY A 149 21.26 -28.80 34.22
CA GLY A 149 22.07 -28.94 32.99
C GLY A 149 21.77 -27.91 31.89
N HIS A 150 20.76 -27.06 32.05
CA HIS A 150 20.45 -25.98 31.11
C HIS A 150 21.22 -24.68 31.41
N PRO A 151 21.27 -23.71 30.46
CA PRO A 151 22.16 -22.55 30.56
C PRO A 151 22.00 -21.70 31.83
N SER A 152 20.78 -21.39 32.27
CA SER A 152 20.57 -20.58 33.49
C SER A 152 20.96 -21.33 34.75
N TYR A 153 20.67 -22.64 34.82
CA TYR A 153 21.13 -23.51 35.90
C TYR A 153 22.67 -23.57 35.96
N VAL A 154 23.33 -23.81 34.82
CA VAL A 154 24.79 -23.88 34.72
C VAL A 154 25.41 -22.53 35.08
N ALA A 155 24.82 -21.42 34.63
CA ALA A 155 25.26 -20.08 34.99
C ALA A 155 25.15 -19.81 36.49
N PHE A 156 24.05 -20.24 37.11
CA PHE A 156 23.89 -20.19 38.57
C PHE A 156 25.03 -20.94 39.24
N GLN A 157 25.20 -22.21 38.87
CA GLN A 157 26.14 -23.12 39.50
C GLN A 157 27.59 -22.63 39.37
N ASN A 158 27.97 -22.13 38.20
CA ASN A 158 29.30 -21.58 37.94
C ASN A 158 29.58 -20.31 38.75
N ALA A 159 28.60 -19.40 38.84
CA ALA A 159 28.75 -18.17 39.62
C ALA A 159 28.80 -18.48 41.13
N ALA A 160 27.97 -19.41 41.61
CA ALA A 160 27.98 -19.85 43.00
C ALA A 160 29.29 -20.57 43.37
N SER A 161 29.78 -21.49 42.53
CA SER A 161 31.02 -22.24 42.79
C SER A 161 32.29 -21.38 42.73
N SER A 162 32.24 -20.23 42.06
CA SER A 162 33.36 -19.28 41.99
C SER A 162 33.56 -18.49 43.29
N ASN A 163 32.60 -18.55 44.23
CA ASN A 163 32.69 -17.87 45.51
C ASN A 163 33.41 -18.74 46.55
N ASN A 164 34.11 -18.07 47.47
CA ASN A 164 34.90 -18.75 48.49
C ASN A 164 34.01 -19.28 49.63
N ILE A 165 34.03 -20.59 49.83
CA ILE A 165 33.31 -21.32 50.90
C ILE A 165 34.25 -22.14 51.80
N ASN A 166 35.51 -21.71 51.94
CA ASN A 166 36.55 -22.41 52.69
C ASN A 166 36.21 -22.64 54.18
N MET A 167 35.30 -21.85 54.76
CA MET A 167 34.84 -22.07 56.14
C MET A 167 34.04 -23.37 56.27
N MET A 168 33.43 -23.84 55.19
CA MET A 168 32.74 -25.15 55.15
C MET A 168 33.71 -26.30 54.87
N GLY A 169 34.82 -26.02 54.20
CA GLY A 169 35.89 -26.98 53.96
C GLY A 169 36.54 -26.75 52.60
N PRO A 170 37.76 -27.27 52.37
CA PRO A 170 38.51 -27.02 51.14
C PRO A 170 37.90 -27.70 49.90
N THR A 171 36.99 -28.66 50.10
CA THR A 171 36.28 -29.41 49.05
C THR A 171 34.78 -29.19 49.08
N SER A 172 34.28 -28.30 49.94
CA SER A 172 32.86 -27.98 49.97
C SER A 172 32.44 -27.33 48.64
N ALA A 173 31.20 -27.58 48.22
CA ALA A 173 30.59 -27.00 47.04
C ALA A 173 29.20 -26.47 47.39
N VAL A 174 28.83 -25.32 46.82
CA VAL A 174 27.45 -24.83 46.84
C VAL A 174 26.74 -25.50 45.69
N ASN A 175 25.69 -26.26 45.96
CA ASN A 175 24.88 -26.89 44.91
C ASN A 175 23.44 -26.41 45.00
N LEU A 176 22.80 -26.22 43.85
CA LEU A 176 21.35 -26.05 43.82
C LEU A 176 20.66 -27.32 44.36
N THR A 177 19.61 -27.15 45.18
CA THR A 177 18.83 -28.25 45.73
C THR A 177 17.72 -28.73 44.79
N SER A 178 17.35 -27.89 43.83
CA SER A 178 16.28 -28.11 42.85
C SER A 178 16.50 -27.23 41.62
N ASP A 179 15.66 -27.41 40.60
CA ASP A 179 15.57 -26.48 39.47
C ASP A 179 15.32 -25.04 39.95
N LEU A 180 15.73 -24.07 39.13
CA LEU A 180 15.41 -22.66 39.37
C LEU A 180 13.91 -22.44 39.18
N THR A 181 13.32 -21.67 40.08
CA THR A 181 11.91 -21.24 39.97
C THR A 181 11.87 -19.85 39.34
N TYR A 182 10.85 -19.59 38.52
CA TYR A 182 10.67 -18.31 37.83
C TYR A 182 9.33 -17.67 38.20
N ALA A 183 9.29 -16.35 38.25
CA ALA A 183 8.09 -15.57 38.53
C ALA A 183 8.09 -14.21 37.82
N SER A 184 6.89 -13.65 37.63
CA SER A 184 6.65 -12.29 37.16
C SER A 184 6.50 -11.35 38.35
N VAL A 185 7.57 -10.64 38.69
CA VAL A 185 7.59 -9.67 39.79
C VAL A 185 7.16 -8.30 39.24
N PRO A 186 5.96 -7.79 39.62
CA PRO A 186 5.38 -6.56 39.08
C PRO A 186 5.95 -5.29 39.71
N THR A 187 6.84 -5.39 40.69
CA THR A 187 7.44 -4.21 41.32
C THR A 187 8.91 -4.14 40.93
N GLY A 188 9.30 -3.04 40.28
CA GLY A 188 10.69 -2.79 39.95
C GLY A 188 11.56 -2.45 41.18
N PHE A 189 12.79 -2.02 40.90
CA PHE A 189 13.66 -1.40 41.90
C PHE A 189 12.98 -0.16 42.49
N GLY A 190 12.81 -0.08 43.82
CA GLY A 190 12.12 1.03 44.51
C GLY A 190 10.62 0.83 44.79
N GLY A 191 10.03 -0.31 44.46
CA GLY A 191 8.70 -0.72 44.96
C GLY A 191 7.48 -0.17 44.20
N ALA A 192 7.66 0.66 43.17
CA ALA A 192 6.56 1.18 42.35
C ALA A 192 6.63 0.64 40.91
N GLY A 193 5.59 -0.09 40.50
CA GLY A 193 5.26 -0.46 39.11
C GLY A 193 6.25 -1.39 38.39
N GLY A 194 5.73 -2.22 37.50
CA GLY A 194 6.53 -3.04 36.59
C GLY A 194 6.81 -2.19 35.36
N LYS A 195 8.07 -2.08 34.92
CA LYS A 195 8.45 -1.15 33.85
C LYS A 195 9.04 -1.91 32.67
N ALA A 196 8.47 -1.68 31.50
CA ALA A 196 9.06 -2.16 30.26
C ALA A 196 10.27 -1.30 29.89
N ASN A 197 10.98 -1.70 28.84
CA ASN A 197 12.08 -0.95 28.24
C ASN A 197 11.68 -0.27 26.92
N VAL A 198 10.40 0.03 26.76
CA VAL A 198 9.87 0.73 25.58
C VAL A 198 9.09 1.96 25.99
N TYR A 199 9.10 3.00 25.16
CA TYR A 199 8.43 4.26 25.40
C TYR A 199 7.89 4.86 24.10
N PHE A 200 6.87 5.70 24.19
CA PHE A 200 6.42 6.48 23.03
C PHE A 200 7.31 7.71 22.85
N ASN A 201 7.90 7.85 21.66
CA ASN A 201 8.53 9.11 21.27
C ASN A 201 7.42 10.10 20.87
N PRO A 202 7.35 11.32 21.43
CA PRO A 202 6.36 12.31 21.02
C PRO A 202 6.36 12.63 19.52
N LEU A 203 7.54 12.50 18.87
CA LEU A 203 7.70 12.69 17.43
C LEU A 203 7.10 11.56 16.60
N THR A 204 6.72 10.42 17.19
CA THR A 204 6.04 9.32 16.48
C THR A 204 4.64 9.73 16.03
N PHE A 205 3.99 10.64 16.75
CA PHE A 205 2.57 10.94 16.57
C PHE A 205 2.28 12.23 15.80
N ASN A 206 3.30 12.97 15.36
CA ASN A 206 3.14 14.30 14.73
C ASN A 206 2.26 15.29 15.53
N GLY A 207 2.16 15.12 16.87
CA GLY A 207 1.24 15.93 17.69
C GLY A 207 -0.25 15.60 17.53
N ASP A 208 -0.60 14.46 16.91
CA ASP A 208 -1.98 14.01 16.76
C ASP A 208 -2.66 13.83 18.14
N SER A 209 -3.78 14.54 18.31
CA SER A 209 -4.58 14.52 19.53
C SER A 209 -5.08 13.11 19.91
N PHE A 210 -5.36 12.25 18.93
CA PHE A 210 -5.84 10.89 19.17
C PHE A 210 -4.80 10.09 19.95
N TYR A 211 -3.57 10.03 19.43
CA TYR A 211 -2.48 9.28 20.07
C TYR A 211 -2.00 9.93 21.36
N THR A 212 -1.90 11.26 21.39
CA THR A 212 -1.45 11.98 22.59
C THR A 212 -2.42 11.83 23.77
N ASN A 213 -3.72 11.67 23.51
CA ASN A 213 -4.71 11.39 24.55
C ASN A 213 -4.69 9.92 25.02
N MET A 214 -4.27 8.99 24.15
CA MET A 214 -4.34 7.56 24.44
C MET A 214 -3.03 6.99 25.00
N ALA A 215 -1.88 7.56 24.65
CA ALA A 215 -0.57 7.17 25.17
C ALA A 215 -0.45 7.22 26.71
N PRO A 216 -1.04 8.19 27.45
CA PRO A 216 -1.01 8.18 28.91
C PRO A 216 -1.65 6.92 29.53
N ASN A 217 -2.65 6.32 28.87
CA ASN A 217 -3.32 5.09 29.36
C ASN A 217 -2.43 3.84 29.25
N THR A 218 -1.31 3.93 28.53
CA THR A 218 -0.37 2.83 28.35
C THR A 218 0.93 3.03 29.16
N GLN A 219 1.13 4.23 29.70
CA GLN A 219 2.36 4.64 30.39
C GLN A 219 2.29 4.35 31.88
N ASP A 220 3.44 4.19 32.52
CA ASP A 220 3.52 4.11 33.98
C ASP A 220 3.21 5.47 34.62
N GLY A 221 1.96 5.63 35.06
CA GLY A 221 1.46 6.85 35.72
C GLY A 221 2.10 7.17 37.07
N SER A 222 2.93 6.28 37.64
CA SER A 222 3.62 6.54 38.91
C SER A 222 4.73 7.59 38.80
N GLY A 223 5.16 7.95 37.58
CA GLY A 223 6.20 8.96 37.32
C GLY A 223 7.59 8.60 37.85
N SER A 224 7.77 7.39 38.40
CA SER A 224 8.90 7.00 39.23
C SER A 224 10.20 6.77 38.45
N VAL A 225 10.15 6.41 37.17
CA VAL A 225 11.33 6.28 36.31
C VAL A 225 10.95 6.67 34.89
N ARG A 226 11.60 7.71 34.39
CA ARG A 226 11.60 8.11 32.99
C ARG A 226 12.74 7.37 32.28
N SER A 227 12.62 7.19 30.97
CA SER A 227 13.70 6.74 30.10
C SER A 227 14.99 7.47 30.47
N THR A 228 16.00 6.72 30.86
CA THR A 228 17.32 7.27 31.17
C THR A 228 18.27 7.13 29.98
N ALA A 229 17.75 6.67 28.84
CA ALA A 229 18.47 6.56 27.59
C ALA A 229 19.31 7.83 27.35
N GLN A 230 20.59 7.71 27.63
CA GLN A 230 21.60 8.66 27.18
C GLN A 230 21.93 8.24 25.74
N PRO A 231 22.15 9.18 24.81
CA PRO A 231 22.86 8.89 23.56
C PRO A 231 24.27 8.46 23.96
N ASN A 232 24.44 7.17 24.23
CA ASN A 232 25.70 6.66 24.75
C ASN A 232 26.72 6.68 23.61
N LEU A 233 27.82 7.42 23.79
CA LEU A 233 28.96 7.44 22.89
C LEU A 233 29.60 6.05 22.70
N MET A 234 29.26 5.06 23.54
CA MET A 234 29.70 3.66 23.42
C MET A 234 28.64 2.71 22.82
N ALA A 235 27.43 3.18 22.51
CA ALA A 235 26.43 2.36 21.82
C ALA A 235 26.62 2.50 20.30
N THR A 236 27.14 1.45 19.68
CA THR A 236 27.39 1.44 18.23
C THR A 236 26.06 1.36 17.46
N SER A 237 25.84 2.38 16.62
CA SER A 237 24.88 2.56 15.51
C SER A 237 23.40 2.88 15.79
N TYR A 238 22.70 2.28 16.75
CA TYR A 238 21.29 2.67 16.98
C TYR A 238 21.15 3.91 17.87
N ALA A 239 22.11 4.20 18.76
CA ALA A 239 22.13 5.45 19.54
C ALA A 239 22.32 6.71 18.68
N THR A 240 22.63 6.56 17.39
CA THR A 240 22.66 7.64 16.39
C THR A 240 21.39 7.74 15.55
N ALA A 241 20.38 6.90 15.78
CA ALA A 241 19.06 7.14 15.22
C ALA A 241 18.49 8.44 15.82
N PRO A 242 17.97 9.37 15.02
CA PRO A 242 17.45 10.67 15.47
C PRO A 242 16.22 10.58 16.42
N SER A 243 15.83 9.36 16.81
CA SER A 243 14.60 9.00 17.52
C SER A 243 14.76 8.81 19.02
N TYR A 244 15.97 8.87 19.59
CA TYR A 244 16.14 8.69 21.03
C TYR A 244 15.83 9.97 21.79
N VAL A 245 14.82 9.90 22.67
CA VAL A 245 14.44 11.01 23.54
C VAL A 245 14.47 10.53 24.99
N GLY A 246 15.49 10.96 25.75
CA GLY A 246 15.54 10.72 27.19
C GLY A 246 14.41 11.45 27.92
N GLY A 247 14.06 10.99 29.12
CA GLY A 247 13.06 11.63 29.96
C GLY A 247 11.60 11.29 29.62
N GLN A 248 11.36 10.39 28.66
CA GLN A 248 10.03 9.89 28.29
C GLN A 248 9.50 8.87 29.29
N GLN A 249 8.17 8.78 29.44
CA GLN A 249 7.56 7.75 30.28
C GLN A 249 7.61 6.40 29.58
N LEU A 250 8.05 5.38 30.32
CA LEU A 250 8.09 4.00 29.83
C LEU A 250 6.68 3.39 29.87
N LEU A 251 6.43 2.43 29.00
CA LEU A 251 5.19 1.66 29.01
C LEU A 251 5.10 0.81 30.28
N GLN A 252 3.89 0.70 30.81
CA GLN A 252 3.59 -0.14 31.96
C GLN A 252 3.84 -1.62 31.60
N ALA A 253 4.46 -2.36 32.51
CA ALA A 253 4.66 -3.80 32.38
C ALA A 253 3.90 -4.55 33.48
N TYR A 254 3.51 -5.79 33.16
CA TYR A 254 2.68 -6.65 34.00
C TYR A 254 1.37 -6.02 34.49
N SER A 255 0.89 -5.05 33.73
CA SER A 255 -0.44 -4.48 33.82
C SER A 255 -1.08 -4.60 32.44
N ALA A 256 -2.37 -4.91 32.39
CA ALA A 256 -3.10 -4.99 31.14
C ALA A 256 -3.23 -3.59 30.54
N ILE A 257 -2.66 -3.39 29.34
CA ILE A 257 -2.95 -2.23 28.51
C ILE A 257 -4.28 -2.51 27.81
N ASN A 258 -5.35 -1.87 28.28
CA ASN A 258 -6.69 -1.94 27.71
C ASN A 258 -6.97 -0.64 26.97
N LEU A 259 -6.82 -0.64 25.64
CA LEU A 259 -7.07 0.54 24.82
C LEU A 259 -8.57 0.72 24.53
N ASP A 260 -9.28 -0.36 24.23
CA ASP A 260 -10.70 -0.39 23.86
C ASP A 260 -11.27 -1.79 24.17
N PRO A 261 -12.55 -1.94 24.57
CA PRO A 261 -13.17 -3.24 24.85
C PRO A 261 -13.20 -4.24 23.67
N ARG A 262 -13.08 -3.76 22.43
CA ARG A 262 -13.04 -4.61 21.22
C ARG A 262 -11.67 -5.24 20.99
N LEU A 263 -10.64 -4.76 21.67
CA LEU A 263 -9.27 -5.26 21.57
C LEU A 263 -8.92 -6.13 22.78
N SER A 264 -8.12 -7.16 22.53
CA SER A 264 -7.55 -7.98 23.59
C SER A 264 -6.49 -7.19 24.39
N PRO A 265 -6.37 -7.42 25.70
CA PRO A 265 -5.38 -6.72 26.53
C PRO A 265 -3.95 -7.01 26.09
N ILE A 266 -3.11 -5.97 26.13
CA ILE A 266 -1.68 -6.08 25.84
C ILE A 266 -0.87 -6.14 27.14
N PHE A 267 0.07 -7.09 27.24
CA PHE A 267 0.95 -7.25 28.40
C PHE A 267 2.42 -7.10 28.00
N LEU A 268 3.19 -6.37 28.81
CA LEU A 268 4.65 -6.22 28.67
C LEU A 268 5.36 -6.84 29.86
N ALA A 269 6.63 -7.22 29.68
CA ALA A 269 7.46 -7.77 30.74
C ALA A 269 8.28 -6.68 31.44
N ALA A 270 8.34 -6.73 32.77
CA ALA A 270 9.11 -5.75 33.53
C ALA A 270 10.60 -6.09 33.49
N VAL A 271 11.43 -5.16 33.03
CA VAL A 271 12.88 -5.40 32.81
C VAL A 271 13.78 -4.38 33.50
N CYS A 272 13.24 -3.54 34.38
CA CYS A 272 13.96 -2.55 35.18
C CYS A 272 15.05 -1.81 34.38
N PRO A 273 14.65 -0.95 33.41
CA PRO A 273 15.61 -0.17 32.65
C PRO A 273 16.47 0.70 33.56
N ALA A 274 17.70 0.99 33.11
CA ALA A 274 18.77 1.65 33.85
C ALA A 274 19.36 0.85 35.03
N ALA A 275 18.88 -0.37 35.29
CA ALA A 275 19.37 -1.20 36.37
C ALA A 275 20.08 -2.45 35.86
N LYS A 276 21.12 -2.88 36.58
CA LYS A 276 21.68 -4.23 36.41
C LYS A 276 20.73 -5.27 37.02
N PRO A 277 20.88 -6.56 36.66
CA PRO A 277 20.30 -7.62 37.46
C PRO A 277 20.64 -7.41 38.94
N HIS A 278 19.65 -7.54 39.81
CA HIS A 278 19.81 -7.26 41.24
C HIS A 278 19.00 -8.25 42.06
N LEU A 279 19.42 -8.42 43.31
CA LEU A 279 18.74 -9.27 44.26
C LEU A 279 17.44 -8.62 44.71
N ILE A 280 16.43 -9.46 44.92
CA ILE A 280 15.15 -9.06 45.50
C ILE A 280 14.89 -9.91 46.74
N ASP A 281 14.09 -9.35 47.64
CA ASP A 281 13.64 -10.08 48.83
C ASP A 281 12.84 -11.34 48.44
N SER A 282 13.06 -12.42 49.18
CA SER A 282 12.37 -13.70 48.97
C SER A 282 10.88 -13.59 49.23
N GLY A 283 10.46 -12.72 50.16
CA GLY A 283 9.06 -12.37 50.39
C GLY A 283 8.41 -11.80 49.13
N ARG A 284 9.06 -10.82 48.49
CA ARG A 284 8.60 -10.24 47.21
C ARG A 284 8.48 -11.29 46.10
N PHE A 285 9.47 -12.17 45.96
CA PHE A 285 9.41 -13.25 44.96
C PHE A 285 8.27 -14.24 45.27
N SER A 286 8.12 -14.66 46.53
CA SER A 286 7.07 -15.60 46.94
C SER A 286 5.65 -15.06 46.76
N SER A 287 5.48 -13.73 46.82
CA SER A 287 4.21 -13.05 46.54
C SER A 287 3.95 -12.79 45.06
N ALA A 288 4.95 -13.03 44.20
CA ALA A 288 4.83 -12.77 42.77
C ALA A 288 4.02 -13.87 42.08
N ALA A 289 3.32 -13.51 41.00
CA ALA A 289 2.63 -14.48 40.18
C ALA A 289 3.65 -15.30 39.37
N GLN A 290 3.38 -16.58 39.12
CA GLN A 290 4.21 -17.39 38.22
C GLN A 290 4.33 -16.75 36.83
N ARG A 291 3.23 -16.14 36.38
CA ARG A 291 3.13 -15.40 35.12
C ARG A 291 2.00 -14.38 35.18
N ILE A 292 2.12 -13.27 34.45
CA ILE A 292 1.08 -12.24 34.33
C ILE A 292 0.69 -12.09 32.86
N GLY A 293 -0.57 -12.40 32.55
CA GLY A 293 -1.05 -12.49 31.17
C GLY A 293 -0.19 -13.47 30.37
N TYR A 294 0.27 -13.02 29.19
CA TYR A 294 1.22 -13.75 28.37
C TYR A 294 2.65 -13.17 28.41
N ALA A 295 2.91 -12.16 29.25
CA ALA A 295 4.25 -11.63 29.39
C ALA A 295 5.19 -12.67 30.05
N PRO A 296 6.43 -12.83 29.58
CA PRO A 296 7.39 -13.76 30.16
C PRO A 296 7.78 -13.36 31.58
N ALA A 297 8.15 -14.34 32.42
CA ALA A 297 8.72 -14.11 33.75
C ALA A 297 10.01 -13.27 33.68
N ASN A 298 10.26 -12.46 34.72
CA ASN A 298 11.42 -11.56 34.79
C ASN A 298 12.33 -11.82 35.99
N ALA A 299 11.95 -12.72 36.89
CA ALA A 299 12.69 -13.03 38.09
C ALA A 299 12.86 -14.53 38.25
N LEU A 300 13.89 -14.90 39.00
CA LEU A 300 14.16 -16.28 39.37
C LEU A 300 14.54 -16.40 40.85
N GLN A 301 14.36 -17.58 41.41
CA GLN A 301 14.82 -17.97 42.73
C GLN A 301 15.49 -19.33 42.70
N GLY A 302 16.66 -19.40 43.32
CA GLY A 302 17.42 -20.62 43.52
C GLY A 302 17.59 -20.90 45.01
N THR A 303 17.44 -22.17 45.39
CA THR A 303 17.77 -22.65 46.73
C THR A 303 19.03 -23.50 46.64
N THR A 304 20.01 -23.20 47.47
CA THR A 304 21.28 -23.94 47.49
C THR A 304 21.53 -24.59 48.83
N VAL A 305 22.27 -25.70 48.80
CA VAL A 305 22.83 -26.36 49.97
C VAL A 305 24.35 -26.41 49.86
N THR A 306 25.03 -26.14 50.97
CA THR A 306 26.47 -26.40 51.13
C THR A 306 26.68 -27.40 52.24
N LEU A 307 27.41 -28.48 51.96
CA LEU A 307 27.77 -29.51 52.94
C LEU A 307 29.18 -29.27 53.48
N GLU A 308 29.35 -29.34 54.80
CA GLU A 308 30.67 -29.35 55.42
C GLU A 308 31.40 -30.66 55.08
N THR A 309 32.56 -30.59 54.42
CA THR A 309 33.26 -31.80 53.96
C THR A 309 34.17 -32.45 54.99
N ASN A 310 34.50 -31.76 56.08
CA ASN A 310 35.55 -32.24 56.98
C ASN A 310 35.05 -33.13 58.11
N ARG A 311 33.84 -32.97 58.69
CA ARG A 311 33.44 -33.79 59.85
C ARG A 311 31.94 -34.03 60.11
N SER A 312 31.01 -33.15 59.73
CA SER A 312 29.66 -33.19 60.34
C SER A 312 28.46 -33.35 59.40
N ASN A 313 28.61 -33.38 58.07
CA ASN A 313 27.49 -33.33 57.12
C ASN A 313 26.48 -32.19 57.43
N VAL A 314 26.90 -31.17 58.18
CA VAL A 314 26.06 -30.01 58.48
C VAL A 314 25.79 -29.30 57.16
N ALA A 315 24.52 -29.23 56.82
CA ALA A 315 24.00 -28.58 55.63
C ALA A 315 23.59 -27.16 55.97
N LEU A 316 24.14 -26.18 55.25
CA LEU A 316 23.66 -24.81 55.27
C LEU A 316 22.83 -24.56 54.01
N THR A 317 21.61 -24.06 54.18
CA THR A 317 20.68 -23.79 53.08
C THR A 317 20.36 -22.31 52.99
N HIS A 318 20.51 -21.75 51.78
CA HIS A 318 20.15 -20.37 51.50
C HIS A 318 19.33 -20.27 50.24
N VAL A 319 18.48 -19.25 50.20
CA VAL A 319 17.62 -18.92 49.07
C VAL A 319 18.00 -17.53 48.59
N ALA A 320 18.23 -17.37 47.30
CA ALA A 320 18.41 -16.07 46.68
C ALA A 320 17.45 -15.90 45.52
N SER A 321 16.88 -14.70 45.42
CA SER A 321 16.02 -14.29 44.33
C SER A 321 16.65 -13.12 43.59
N ALA A 322 16.61 -13.15 42.26
CA ALA A 322 17.14 -12.09 41.43
C ALA A 322 16.15 -11.72 40.33
N LEU A 323 16.18 -10.46 39.93
CA LEU A 323 15.35 -9.89 38.89
C LEU A 323 16.22 -9.40 37.73
N VAL A 324 15.73 -9.53 36.50
CA VAL A 324 16.45 -9.05 35.31
C VAL A 324 16.46 -7.53 35.23
N GLY A 325 17.60 -6.99 34.81
CA GLY A 325 17.77 -5.56 34.57
C GLY A 325 18.17 -5.29 33.12
N SER A 326 17.87 -4.09 32.64
CA SER A 326 18.26 -3.58 31.33
C SER A 326 19.16 -2.36 31.51
N LEU A 327 20.43 -2.45 31.13
CA LEU A 327 21.30 -1.28 31.03
C LEU A 327 21.29 -0.78 29.59
N TYR A 328 20.83 0.45 29.39
CA TYR A 328 20.87 1.16 28.09
C TYR A 328 20.12 0.49 26.93
N ASN A 329 19.27 -0.52 27.19
CA ASN A 329 18.45 -1.18 26.17
C ASN A 329 17.01 -0.70 26.26
N GLU A 330 16.81 0.61 26.12
CA GLU A 330 15.49 1.25 26.02
C GLU A 330 15.22 1.55 24.54
N TYR A 331 13.99 1.39 24.06
CA TYR A 331 13.66 1.60 22.64
C TYR A 331 12.39 2.45 22.47
N PRO A 332 12.36 3.37 21.50
CA PRO A 332 11.11 4.00 21.12
C PRO A 332 10.19 2.94 20.49
N VAL A 333 8.89 3.07 20.72
CA VAL A 333 7.87 2.32 19.99
C VAL A 333 7.89 2.79 18.53
N ALA A 334 8.07 1.85 17.62
CA ALA A 334 8.11 2.08 16.19
C ALA A 334 7.71 0.80 15.43
N LEU A 335 7.30 0.98 14.18
CA LEU A 335 7.07 -0.09 13.21
C LEU A 335 8.23 -0.06 12.22
N VAL A 336 9.40 -0.49 12.69
CA VAL A 336 10.70 -0.37 11.97
C VAL A 336 10.70 -1.08 10.61
N HIS A 337 9.91 -2.13 10.47
CA HIS A 337 9.66 -2.83 9.19
C HIS A 337 8.31 -2.47 8.56
N GLY A 338 7.66 -1.43 9.06
CA GLY A 338 6.50 -0.83 8.44
C GLY A 338 6.83 -0.29 7.05
N TYR A 339 5.87 -0.35 6.15
CA TYR A 339 5.94 0.28 4.84
C TYR A 339 4.65 1.03 4.53
N VAL A 340 4.80 2.09 3.74
CA VAL A 340 3.71 2.79 3.08
C VAL A 340 3.80 2.49 1.59
N ARG A 341 2.66 2.22 0.97
CA ARG A 341 2.58 2.00 -0.48
C ARG A 341 2.14 3.27 -1.17
N ILE A 342 2.70 3.51 -2.35
CA ILE A 342 2.20 4.49 -3.30
C ILE A 342 1.75 3.71 -4.52
N HIS A 343 0.56 4.00 -5.02
CA HIS A 343 -0.02 3.32 -6.15
C HIS A 343 -0.49 4.35 -7.15
N ASN A 344 -0.11 4.18 -8.41
CA ASN A 344 -0.79 4.88 -9.48
C ASN A 344 -1.73 3.86 -10.12
N GLY A 345 -3.03 4.15 -10.12
CA GLY A 345 -4.08 3.24 -10.56
C GLY A 345 -3.80 2.61 -11.93
N PRO A 346 -4.50 1.51 -12.27
CA PRO A 346 -4.26 0.80 -13.51
C PRO A 346 -4.47 1.69 -14.74
N ASP A 347 -3.87 1.30 -15.86
CA ASP A 347 -4.19 1.86 -17.17
C ASP A 347 -5.70 1.80 -17.40
N ALA A 348 -6.28 2.82 -18.03
CA ALA A 348 -7.71 2.92 -18.28
C ALA A 348 -8.30 1.69 -19.00
N ARG A 349 -7.52 0.98 -19.82
CA ARG A 349 -7.95 -0.29 -20.45
C ARG A 349 -8.05 -1.46 -19.48
N ILE A 350 -7.22 -1.47 -18.45
CA ILE A 350 -7.24 -2.50 -17.41
C ILE A 350 -8.31 -2.14 -16.38
N ALA A 351 -8.45 -0.86 -16.05
CA ALA A 351 -9.52 -0.33 -15.21
C ALA A 351 -10.89 -0.60 -15.85
N ASN A 352 -11.03 -0.32 -17.13
CA ASN A 352 -12.27 -0.43 -17.90
C ASN A 352 -12.09 -1.48 -19.02
N PRO A 353 -11.96 -2.78 -18.68
CA PRO A 353 -11.69 -3.81 -19.66
C PRO A 353 -12.86 -3.94 -20.64
N ALA A 354 -12.60 -3.50 -21.87
CA ALA A 354 -13.42 -3.61 -23.08
C ALA A 354 -14.94 -3.57 -22.85
N LEU A 355 -15.54 -2.41 -23.12
CA LEU A 355 -16.91 -2.45 -23.63
C LEU A 355 -16.87 -3.24 -24.92
N SER A 356 -17.58 -4.37 -24.96
CA SER A 356 -17.73 -5.13 -26.18
C SER A 356 -18.32 -4.20 -27.24
N GLY A 357 -17.53 -3.85 -28.26
CA GLY A 357 -17.96 -2.97 -29.33
C GLY A 357 -17.70 -1.47 -29.12
N ILE A 358 -16.60 -1.07 -28.45
CA ILE A 358 -15.99 0.23 -28.81
C ILE A 358 -15.64 0.11 -30.30
N TYR A 359 -16.37 0.84 -31.15
CA TYR A 359 -16.16 0.86 -32.59
C TYR A 359 -14.86 1.62 -32.88
N GLY A 360 -13.72 0.96 -32.61
CA GLY A 360 -12.36 1.52 -32.60
C GLY A 360 -11.77 1.88 -33.97
N SER A 361 -12.52 1.62 -35.03
CA SER A 361 -12.54 2.50 -36.18
C SER A 361 -13.92 2.36 -36.76
N VAL A 362 -14.67 3.45 -36.85
CA VAL A 362 -15.56 3.54 -38.01
C VAL A 362 -14.58 3.69 -39.16
N ASP A 363 -14.11 2.56 -39.71
CA ASP A 363 -13.52 2.62 -41.03
C ASP A 363 -14.61 3.25 -41.90
N GLY A 364 -14.39 4.52 -42.27
CA GLY A 364 -15.31 5.30 -43.07
C GLY A 364 -15.74 4.53 -44.31
N SER A 365 -14.91 3.57 -44.77
CA SER A 365 -15.20 2.62 -45.85
C SER A 365 -16.55 1.88 -45.70
N SER A 366 -17.08 1.74 -44.49
CA SER A 366 -18.33 1.00 -44.20
C SER A 366 -19.52 1.87 -43.79
N ASN A 367 -19.31 3.19 -43.61
CA ASN A 367 -20.40 4.11 -43.30
C ASN A 367 -20.79 4.89 -44.56
N ILE A 368 -22.00 4.63 -45.07
CA ILE A 368 -22.54 5.33 -46.24
C ILE A 368 -22.54 6.86 -46.05
N PHE A 369 -22.73 7.35 -44.82
CA PHE A 369 -22.74 8.78 -44.56
C PHE A 369 -21.36 9.43 -44.75
N ASN A 370 -20.28 8.74 -44.37
CA ASN A 370 -18.91 9.26 -44.47
C ASN A 370 -18.31 9.12 -45.88
N ASN A 371 -18.64 8.04 -46.59
CA ASN A 371 -18.10 7.84 -47.94
C ASN A 371 -18.84 8.61 -49.02
N GLU A 372 -20.16 8.77 -48.86
CA GLU A 372 -21.03 9.08 -50.01
C GLU A 372 -21.89 10.33 -49.82
N LEU A 373 -22.17 10.73 -48.57
CA LEU A 373 -23.12 11.81 -48.25
C LEU A 373 -22.47 13.05 -47.61
N TYR A 374 -21.21 12.96 -47.17
CA TYR A 374 -20.48 14.07 -46.56
C TYR A 374 -19.38 14.63 -47.47
N ALA A 375 -19.09 15.92 -47.34
CA ALA A 375 -18.10 16.63 -48.14
C ALA A 375 -16.68 16.39 -47.59
N GLY A 376 -16.10 15.22 -47.84
CA GLY A 376 -14.68 14.96 -47.64
C GLY A 376 -13.80 15.64 -48.70
N PRO A 377 -12.46 15.65 -48.54
CA PRO A 377 -11.53 16.35 -49.44
C PRO A 377 -11.49 15.68 -50.82
N GLY A 378 -12.47 16.01 -51.67
CA GLY A 378 -12.63 15.44 -53.01
C GLY A 378 -13.89 15.83 -53.80
N GLY A 379 -14.99 16.30 -53.17
CA GLY A 379 -16.18 16.73 -53.94
C GLY A 379 -17.43 16.93 -53.09
N GLY A 380 -18.31 17.85 -53.50
CA GLY A 380 -19.59 18.10 -52.82
C GLY A 380 -20.53 16.89 -52.90
N GLY A 381 -20.72 16.20 -51.78
CA GLY A 381 -21.49 14.96 -51.68
C GLY A 381 -22.97 15.12 -51.99
N GLY A 382 -23.48 14.21 -52.82
CA GLY A 382 -24.88 14.02 -53.19
C GLY A 382 -25.04 12.62 -53.79
N MET A 383 -26.27 12.09 -53.84
CA MET A 383 -26.56 10.75 -54.37
C MET A 383 -27.53 10.80 -55.55
N ILE A 384 -27.12 10.30 -56.70
CA ILE A 384 -27.99 10.24 -57.86
C ILE A 384 -28.76 8.92 -57.86
N ILE A 385 -30.09 9.01 -57.95
CA ILE A 385 -30.99 7.86 -57.93
C ILE A 385 -31.72 7.77 -59.27
N THR A 386 -31.81 6.57 -59.81
CA THR A 386 -32.53 6.29 -61.05
C THR A 386 -33.94 5.75 -60.77
N ASN A 387 -34.78 5.78 -61.78
CA ASN A 387 -36.17 5.30 -61.69
C ASN A 387 -36.34 3.83 -61.30
N ASN A 388 -35.31 3.00 -61.48
CA ASN A 388 -35.31 1.60 -61.09
C ASN A 388 -34.60 1.33 -59.74
N GLY A 389 -34.26 2.39 -59.00
CA GLY A 389 -33.62 2.30 -57.69
C GLY A 389 -32.13 1.96 -57.72
N ALA A 390 -31.49 2.01 -58.90
CA ALA A 390 -30.04 2.07 -58.94
C ALA A 390 -29.59 3.43 -58.43
N PHE A 391 -28.46 3.47 -57.76
CA PHE A 391 -27.94 4.70 -57.22
C PHE A 391 -26.41 4.69 -57.22
N GLY A 392 -25.85 5.88 -57.16
CA GLY A 392 -24.43 6.11 -57.16
C GLY A 392 -24.14 7.54 -56.74
N THR A 393 -22.90 7.82 -56.45
CA THR A 393 -22.54 8.97 -55.61
C THR A 393 -21.83 10.00 -56.45
N VAL A 394 -21.99 11.29 -56.13
CA VAL A 394 -21.53 12.39 -56.98
C VAL A 394 -20.01 12.54 -56.87
N TYR A 395 -19.29 11.58 -57.42
CA TYR A 395 -17.84 11.60 -57.56
C TYR A 395 -17.48 12.02 -58.99
N SER A 396 -17.70 13.31 -59.27
CA SER A 396 -17.53 14.07 -60.54
C SER A 396 -18.09 13.47 -61.85
N ASN A 397 -18.33 12.16 -61.95
CA ASN A 397 -18.57 11.42 -63.18
C ASN A 397 -19.78 10.46 -63.11
N VAL A 398 -20.12 9.89 -61.94
CA VAL A 398 -21.24 8.92 -61.81
C VAL A 398 -22.56 9.50 -62.30
N GLY A 399 -22.79 10.78 -62.01
CA GLY A 399 -24.01 11.45 -62.45
C GLY A 399 -24.13 11.57 -63.96
N GLN A 400 -23.00 11.80 -64.63
CA GLN A 400 -22.97 11.86 -66.07
C GLN A 400 -23.19 10.47 -66.67
N GLU A 401 -22.63 9.42 -66.07
CA GLU A 401 -22.83 8.03 -66.49
C GLU A 401 -24.31 7.62 -66.45
N PHE A 402 -25.02 7.92 -65.36
CA PHE A 402 -26.45 7.66 -65.30
C PHE A 402 -27.23 8.40 -66.38
N VAL A 403 -26.91 9.68 -66.61
CA VAL A 403 -27.59 10.50 -67.62
C VAL A 403 -27.36 9.95 -69.01
N GLU A 404 -26.13 9.56 -69.34
CA GLU A 404 -25.78 8.90 -70.60
C GLU A 404 -26.49 7.57 -70.75
N TRP A 405 -26.60 6.76 -69.70
CA TRP A 405 -27.35 5.49 -69.70
C TRP A 405 -28.85 5.68 -69.92
N ALA A 406 -29.46 6.67 -69.26
CA ALA A 406 -30.87 6.99 -69.46
C ALA A 406 -31.14 7.49 -70.88
N GLN A 407 -30.26 8.34 -71.42
CA GLN A 407 -30.35 8.83 -72.81
C GLN A 407 -30.22 7.68 -73.81
N TYR A 408 -29.28 6.76 -73.59
CA TYR A 408 -29.11 5.55 -74.39
C TYR A 408 -30.39 4.70 -74.41
N ASN A 409 -30.95 4.37 -73.24
CA ASN A 409 -32.15 3.51 -73.12
C ASN A 409 -33.44 4.18 -73.63
N THR A 410 -33.50 5.51 -73.71
CA THR A 410 -34.68 6.26 -74.19
C THR A 410 -34.57 6.78 -75.62
N SER A 411 -33.42 6.60 -76.27
CA SER A 411 -33.24 6.93 -77.68
C SER A 411 -34.01 5.95 -78.59
N PHE A 412 -34.80 6.45 -79.55
CA PHE A 412 -35.60 5.62 -80.46
C PHE A 412 -35.17 5.81 -81.93
N GLY A 413 -34.79 4.71 -82.61
CA GLY A 413 -34.42 4.64 -84.03
C GLY A 413 -33.97 3.23 -84.44
N LEU A 414 -34.32 2.77 -85.65
CA LEU A 414 -34.33 1.35 -86.05
C LEU A 414 -32.96 0.73 -86.38
N ASP A 415 -32.51 -0.23 -85.56
CA ASP A 415 -32.23 -1.60 -86.02
C ASP A 415 -32.30 -2.60 -84.83
N VAL A 416 -31.89 -3.82 -85.15
CA VAL A 416 -31.63 -4.93 -84.24
C VAL A 416 -30.21 -4.85 -83.63
N LEU A 417 -29.66 -3.64 -83.35
CA LEU A 417 -28.44 -3.23 -82.59
C LEU A 417 -28.05 -1.68 -82.56
N HIS A 418 -28.94 -0.69 -82.74
CA HIS A 418 -28.68 0.73 -83.08
C HIS A 418 -29.01 1.58 -81.87
N HIS A 419 -28.39 1.17 -80.78
CA HIS A 419 -27.87 2.14 -79.87
C HIS A 419 -26.92 3.07 -80.62
N ASP A 420 -26.98 4.37 -80.38
CA ASP A 420 -25.92 5.26 -80.83
C ASP A 420 -24.60 4.77 -80.20
N PRO A 421 -23.63 4.26 -80.98
CA PRO A 421 -22.39 3.77 -80.42
C PRO A 421 -21.60 4.85 -79.68
N LYS A 422 -21.91 6.14 -79.93
CA LYS A 422 -21.35 7.30 -79.23
C LYS A 422 -21.95 7.51 -77.84
N LEU A 423 -23.13 6.96 -77.59
CA LEU A 423 -23.83 7.00 -76.30
C LEU A 423 -23.76 5.65 -75.58
N ASP A 424 -23.11 4.63 -76.17
CA ASP A 424 -22.85 3.34 -75.53
C ASP A 424 -21.64 3.45 -74.60
N PRO A 425 -21.84 3.57 -73.27
CA PRO A 425 -20.75 3.90 -72.39
C PRO A 425 -19.99 2.63 -71.97
N THR A 426 -20.39 1.45 -72.47
CA THR A 426 -19.58 0.22 -72.40
C THR A 426 -18.48 0.17 -73.47
N ARG A 427 -18.49 1.10 -74.44
CA ARG A 427 -17.52 1.16 -75.54
C ARG A 427 -16.84 2.52 -75.56
N GLY A 428 -15.89 2.72 -74.64
CA GLY A 428 -15.12 3.96 -74.44
C GLY A 428 -14.83 4.76 -75.72
N GLN A 429 -15.72 5.70 -76.04
CA GLN A 429 -15.61 6.55 -77.22
C GLN A 429 -14.85 7.83 -76.92
N GLN A 430 -13.90 8.11 -77.80
CA GLN A 430 -13.13 9.34 -77.88
C GLN A 430 -14.03 10.52 -78.29
N PHE A 431 -14.14 11.54 -77.43
CA PHE A 431 -14.44 12.88 -77.92
C PHE A 431 -13.18 13.45 -78.60
N GLY A 432 -13.16 13.50 -79.94
CA GLY A 432 -12.30 14.44 -80.67
C GLY A 432 -13.01 15.81 -80.71
N VAL A 433 -12.36 16.97 -80.57
CA VAL A 433 -11.08 17.38 -81.20
C VAL A 433 -10.49 18.59 -80.46
N TRP A 434 -9.18 18.57 -80.12
CA TRP A 434 -8.21 19.60 -80.58
C TRP A 434 -6.72 19.22 -80.34
N TYR A 435 -6.09 18.69 -81.41
CA TYR A 435 -4.73 18.97 -81.95
C TYR A 435 -3.41 18.62 -81.20
N PRO A 436 -2.27 18.55 -81.93
CA PRO A 436 -1.39 17.38 -81.93
C PRO A 436 -0.03 17.63 -81.27
N THR A 437 0.72 16.53 -81.14
CA THR A 437 2.16 16.35 -80.93
C THR A 437 2.57 15.78 -79.57
N THR A 438 3.09 14.54 -79.68
CA THR A 438 4.13 13.93 -78.85
C THR A 438 3.92 13.97 -77.34
N HIS A 439 3.22 12.95 -76.82
CA HIS A 439 3.80 11.96 -75.90
C HIS A 439 2.73 10.91 -75.57
N VAL A 440 3.06 9.64 -75.82
CA VAL A 440 2.24 8.51 -75.41
C VAL A 440 2.29 8.44 -73.88
N SER A 441 1.20 8.85 -73.23
CA SER A 441 0.88 8.39 -71.88
C SER A 441 -0.48 7.71 -71.95
N GLN A 442 -0.54 6.52 -71.36
CA GLN A 442 -1.70 5.64 -71.33
C GLN A 442 -2.93 6.41 -70.81
N ILE A 443 -3.91 6.62 -71.68
CA ILE A 443 -5.24 7.03 -71.22
C ILE A 443 -5.98 5.75 -70.84
N TYR A 444 -5.88 5.40 -69.56
CA TYR A 444 -6.79 4.49 -68.88
C TYR A 444 -8.15 5.20 -68.78
N TRP A 445 -9.11 4.82 -69.62
CA TRP A 445 -10.52 5.04 -69.30
C TRP A 445 -11.03 3.76 -68.66
N PRO A 446 -11.42 3.78 -67.38
CA PRO A 446 -11.91 2.58 -66.74
C PRO A 446 -13.27 2.22 -67.36
N TYR A 447 -13.51 0.93 -67.63
CA TYR A 447 -14.84 0.33 -67.43
C TYR A 447 -15.44 0.92 -66.16
N PRO A 448 -16.75 1.20 -66.02
CA PRO A 448 -17.30 1.90 -64.85
C PRO A 448 -16.67 1.33 -63.58
N ASN A 449 -15.65 2.03 -63.09
CA ASN A 449 -14.93 1.73 -61.87
C ASN A 449 -15.56 2.53 -60.73
N GLN A 450 -16.74 3.08 -61.01
CA GLN A 450 -17.58 3.71 -60.02
C GLN A 450 -18.63 2.68 -59.63
N THR A 451 -18.69 2.44 -58.34
CA THR A 451 -19.51 1.45 -57.67
C THR A 451 -20.96 1.91 -57.78
N VAL A 452 -21.65 1.55 -58.87
CA VAL A 452 -23.11 1.77 -58.98
C VAL A 452 -23.80 0.62 -58.28
N HIS A 453 -24.71 0.93 -57.38
CA HIS A 453 -25.36 -0.04 -56.51
C HIS A 453 -26.85 -0.16 -56.82
N ILE A 454 -27.41 -1.35 -56.57
CA ILE A 454 -28.86 -1.58 -56.67
C ILE A 454 -29.29 -2.69 -55.71
N GLY A 455 -30.51 -2.61 -55.19
CA GLY A 455 -31.11 -3.69 -54.40
C GLY A 455 -30.74 -3.67 -52.91
N SER A 456 -31.11 -4.71 -52.18
CA SER A 456 -30.95 -4.79 -50.72
C SER A 456 -29.84 -5.74 -50.28
N GLY A 457 -28.93 -6.16 -51.15
CA GLY A 457 -27.78 -6.99 -50.78
C GLY A 457 -26.53 -6.15 -50.49
N TYR A 458 -25.67 -6.60 -49.57
CA TYR A 458 -24.39 -5.95 -49.26
C TYR A 458 -23.49 -5.86 -50.50
N ASN A 459 -22.98 -4.66 -50.76
CA ASN A 459 -22.20 -4.23 -51.91
C ASN A 459 -22.74 -4.78 -53.23
N GLN A 460 -24.07 -4.78 -53.38
CA GLN A 460 -24.76 -5.27 -54.56
C GLN A 460 -24.62 -4.26 -55.69
N LEU A 461 -23.59 -4.48 -56.51
CA LEU A 461 -23.37 -3.70 -57.72
C LEU A 461 -24.52 -3.90 -58.71
N ALA A 462 -24.92 -2.81 -59.37
CA ALA A 462 -25.83 -2.88 -60.49
C ALA A 462 -25.19 -3.66 -61.63
N SER A 463 -25.86 -4.71 -62.08
CA SER A 463 -25.45 -5.42 -63.28
C SER A 463 -25.73 -4.57 -64.52
N ILE A 464 -25.10 -4.90 -65.65
CA ILE A 464 -25.45 -4.30 -66.94
C ILE A 464 -26.96 -4.46 -67.23
N SER A 465 -27.58 -5.56 -66.79
CA SER A 465 -29.02 -5.77 -66.95
C SER A 465 -29.85 -4.80 -66.10
N ASP A 466 -29.38 -4.45 -64.90
CA ASP A 466 -30.02 -3.47 -64.04
C ASP A 466 -29.88 -2.07 -64.66
N MET A 467 -28.70 -1.75 -65.20
CA MET A 467 -28.44 -0.47 -65.85
C MET A 467 -29.27 -0.25 -67.14
N ARG A 468 -29.65 -1.34 -67.85
CA ARG A 468 -30.52 -1.27 -69.05
C ARG A 468 -31.96 -0.85 -68.75
N ASN A 469 -32.39 -0.93 -67.50
CA ASN A 469 -33.75 -0.53 -67.10
C ASN A 469 -33.82 0.93 -66.62
N ILE A 470 -32.69 1.66 -66.65
CA ILE A 470 -32.63 3.07 -66.29
C ILE A 470 -33.18 3.89 -67.47
N THR A 471 -34.33 4.51 -67.29
CA THR A 471 -34.96 5.35 -68.33
C THR A 471 -35.09 6.81 -67.92
N SER A 472 -34.91 7.11 -66.64
CA SER A 472 -34.74 8.48 -66.17
C SER A 472 -33.83 8.51 -64.96
N VAL A 473 -33.00 9.55 -64.92
CA VAL A 473 -32.18 9.91 -63.76
C VAL A 473 -32.85 11.09 -63.11
N ILE A 474 -32.93 11.06 -61.79
CA ILE A 474 -33.29 12.25 -61.05
C ILE A 474 -32.18 12.50 -60.04
N ASP A 475 -31.55 13.65 -60.19
CA ASP A 475 -30.53 14.10 -59.26
C ASP A 475 -31.22 14.55 -57.98
N TYR A 476 -31.16 13.71 -56.95
CA TYR A 476 -31.62 14.04 -55.62
C TYR A 476 -30.40 14.35 -54.80
N ASN A 477 -30.32 15.55 -54.24
CA ASN A 477 -29.25 15.85 -53.31
C ASN A 477 -29.61 15.24 -51.95
N CYS A 478 -29.64 13.91 -51.85
CA CYS A 478 -29.71 13.22 -50.57
C CYS A 478 -28.38 13.49 -49.89
N ASN A 479 -28.40 14.34 -48.87
CA ASN A 479 -27.33 14.56 -47.93
C ASN A 479 -27.92 14.37 -46.53
N THR A 480 -27.08 14.39 -45.50
CA THR A 480 -27.52 14.14 -44.12
C THR A 480 -28.68 15.06 -43.70
N THR A 481 -28.71 16.30 -44.19
CA THR A 481 -29.75 17.30 -43.86
C THR A 481 -31.05 17.17 -44.67
N THR A 482 -31.05 16.53 -45.85
CA THR A 482 -32.21 16.47 -46.77
C THR A 482 -32.93 15.12 -46.81
N ILE A 483 -32.34 14.04 -46.27
CA ILE A 483 -32.95 12.70 -46.24
C ILE A 483 -34.31 12.67 -45.54
N GLN A 484 -34.58 13.62 -44.63
CA GLN A 484 -35.87 13.76 -43.94
C GLN A 484 -36.89 14.68 -44.64
N GLY A 485 -36.47 15.48 -45.61
CA GLY A 485 -37.34 16.43 -46.33
C GLY A 485 -37.85 15.89 -47.66
N ASP A 486 -37.08 15.00 -48.30
CA ASP A 486 -37.40 14.46 -49.63
C ASP A 486 -37.99 13.03 -49.50
N PRO A 487 -39.29 12.82 -49.83
CA PRO A 487 -39.95 11.52 -49.74
C PRO A 487 -39.21 10.39 -50.48
N ILE A 488 -38.41 10.73 -51.49
CA ILE A 488 -37.69 9.77 -52.31
C ILE A 488 -36.40 9.32 -51.61
N CYS A 489 -35.62 10.24 -51.05
CA CYS A 489 -34.46 9.87 -50.22
C CYS A 489 -34.87 8.98 -49.03
N SER A 490 -36.01 9.27 -48.40
CA SER A 490 -36.54 8.46 -47.30
C SER A 490 -36.99 7.06 -47.77
N ALA A 491 -37.61 6.95 -48.94
CA ALA A 491 -38.12 5.68 -49.47
C ALA A 491 -37.01 4.67 -49.83
N TYR A 492 -35.83 5.15 -50.23
CA TYR A 492 -34.70 4.32 -50.63
C TYR A 492 -33.63 4.12 -49.54
N LEU A 493 -33.80 4.73 -48.36
CA LEU A 493 -32.86 4.63 -47.24
C LEU A 493 -32.56 3.18 -46.82
N GLY A 494 -33.59 2.31 -46.78
CA GLY A 494 -33.41 0.89 -46.44
C GLY A 494 -32.58 0.12 -47.48
N THR A 495 -32.71 0.48 -48.76
CA THR A 495 -31.90 -0.07 -49.86
C THR A 495 -30.44 0.35 -49.70
N PHE A 496 -30.19 1.62 -49.39
CA PHE A 496 -28.86 2.17 -49.18
C PHE A 496 -28.13 1.49 -48.02
N GLN A 497 -28.78 1.40 -46.86
CA GLN A 497 -28.22 0.75 -45.67
C GLN A 497 -27.87 -0.72 -45.90
N SER A 498 -28.72 -1.43 -46.64
CA SER A 498 -28.49 -2.84 -46.93
C SER A 498 -27.38 -3.06 -47.96
N ASN A 499 -27.15 -2.09 -48.85
CA ASN A 499 -26.08 -2.12 -49.85
C ASN A 499 -24.69 -1.79 -49.30
N TYR A 500 -24.57 -0.96 -48.27
CA TYR A 500 -23.26 -0.70 -47.66
C TYR A 500 -23.05 -1.43 -46.33
N GLY A 501 -24.09 -2.12 -45.85
CA GLY A 501 -24.10 -2.95 -44.65
C GLY A 501 -23.90 -2.17 -43.37
N SER A 502 -24.77 -2.40 -42.40
CA SER A 502 -24.43 -2.15 -40.99
C SER A 502 -23.55 -3.26 -40.39
N SER A 503 -22.92 -4.11 -41.21
CA SER A 503 -22.16 -5.28 -40.74
C SER A 503 -20.67 -4.99 -40.53
N GLY A 504 -20.30 -3.73 -40.26
CA GLY A 504 -19.03 -3.44 -39.63
C GLY A 504 -19.00 -4.16 -38.28
N THR A 505 -18.50 -5.39 -38.27
CA THR A 505 -17.94 -5.98 -37.06
C THR A 505 -16.82 -5.03 -36.68
N GLY A 506 -17.09 -4.14 -35.72
CA GLY A 506 -16.13 -3.14 -35.28
C GLY A 506 -14.78 -3.83 -35.12
N TYR A 507 -13.76 -3.32 -35.81
CA TYR A 507 -12.43 -3.84 -35.62
C TYR A 507 -12.07 -3.53 -34.16
N PRO A 508 -11.71 -4.53 -33.34
CA PRO A 508 -11.13 -4.22 -32.05
C PRO A 508 -9.91 -3.34 -32.30
N LEU A 509 -9.68 -2.36 -31.43
CA LEU A 509 -8.45 -1.57 -31.44
C LEU A 509 -7.25 -2.52 -31.67
N PRO A 510 -6.31 -2.17 -32.57
CA PRO A 510 -5.12 -2.97 -32.81
C PRO A 510 -4.50 -3.42 -31.48
N SER A 511 -4.19 -4.71 -31.36
CA SER A 511 -3.72 -5.26 -30.08
C SER A 511 -2.49 -4.49 -29.60
N GLY A 512 -2.57 -3.87 -28.41
CA GLY A 512 -1.49 -3.10 -27.81
C GLY A 512 -1.71 -1.59 -27.75
N GLN A 513 -2.69 -1.02 -28.49
CA GLN A 513 -3.00 0.42 -28.37
C GLN A 513 -3.62 0.75 -27.02
N THR A 514 -3.18 1.86 -26.41
CA THR A 514 -3.69 2.35 -25.12
C THR A 514 -4.76 3.41 -25.33
N VAL A 515 -5.92 3.28 -24.68
CA VAL A 515 -6.93 4.35 -24.68
C VAL A 515 -6.98 5.05 -23.34
N THR A 516 -7.22 6.34 -23.35
CA THR A 516 -7.41 7.19 -22.17
C THR A 516 -8.81 6.97 -21.57
N ASN A 517 -9.07 7.38 -20.32
CA ASN A 517 -10.45 7.34 -19.79
C ASN A 517 -11.42 8.19 -20.63
N LEU A 518 -10.93 9.29 -21.20
CA LEU A 518 -11.73 10.16 -22.04
C LEU A 518 -12.00 9.53 -23.41
N GLU A 519 -11.06 8.77 -23.96
CA GLU A 519 -11.29 7.96 -25.17
C GLU A 519 -12.19 6.76 -24.91
N ALA A 520 -12.07 6.12 -23.73
CA ALA A 520 -13.02 5.11 -23.29
C ALA A 520 -14.44 5.70 -23.20
N LEU A 521 -14.57 6.92 -22.65
CA LEU A 521 -15.82 7.69 -22.65
C LEU A 521 -16.35 7.97 -24.04
N LYS A 522 -15.50 8.44 -24.97
CA LYS A 522 -15.90 8.61 -26.37
C LYS A 522 -16.45 7.31 -26.94
N GLY A 523 -15.74 6.20 -26.71
CA GLY A 523 -16.15 4.86 -27.11
C GLY A 523 -17.54 4.48 -26.57
N GLU A 524 -17.79 4.67 -25.28
CA GLU A 524 -19.08 4.39 -24.64
C GLU A 524 -20.22 5.20 -25.24
N VAL A 525 -20.00 6.51 -25.37
CA VAL A 525 -20.96 7.44 -25.99
C VAL A 525 -21.36 6.94 -27.38
N ILE A 526 -20.36 6.62 -28.20
CA ILE A 526 -20.56 6.13 -29.58
C ILE A 526 -21.29 4.79 -29.58
N THR A 527 -20.89 3.84 -28.73
CA THR A 527 -21.50 2.52 -28.64
C THR A 527 -22.95 2.59 -28.14
N ALA A 528 -23.23 3.43 -27.14
CA ALA A 528 -24.57 3.64 -26.61
C ALA A 528 -25.49 4.26 -27.68
N TRP A 529 -24.99 5.27 -28.40
CA TRP A 529 -25.70 5.85 -29.54
C TRP A 529 -25.97 4.81 -30.63
N LEU A 530 -24.96 4.03 -31.05
CA LEU A 530 -25.13 3.01 -32.10
C LEU A 530 -26.16 1.94 -31.71
N ARG A 531 -26.14 1.48 -30.46
CA ARG A 531 -27.12 0.50 -29.94
C ARG A 531 -28.54 1.06 -29.95
N ASP A 532 -28.70 2.32 -29.53
CA ASP A 532 -30.00 2.98 -29.49
C ASP A 532 -30.51 3.30 -30.89
N ALA A 533 -29.65 3.79 -31.79
CA ALA A 533 -29.96 3.95 -33.20
C ALA A 533 -30.46 2.62 -33.78
N GLN A 534 -29.75 1.50 -33.57
CA GLN A 534 -30.20 0.19 -34.05
C GLN A 534 -31.57 -0.24 -33.52
N THR A 535 -31.91 0.11 -32.27
CA THR A 535 -33.20 -0.25 -31.65
C THR A 535 -34.33 0.71 -32.03
N ASN A 536 -34.05 2.00 -32.20
CA ASN A 536 -35.02 3.04 -32.53
C ASN A 536 -35.17 3.32 -34.03
N ILE A 537 -34.26 2.85 -34.90
CA ILE A 537 -34.43 2.82 -36.37
C ILE A 537 -35.70 2.04 -36.76
N ALA A 538 -36.11 1.04 -35.98
CA ALA A 538 -37.38 0.34 -36.17
C ALA A 538 -38.61 1.24 -35.96
N ASN A 539 -38.45 2.39 -35.30
CA ASN A 539 -39.49 3.34 -34.93
C ASN A 539 -39.13 4.76 -35.43
N ALA A 540 -39.13 4.95 -36.75
CA ALA A 540 -38.67 6.13 -37.53
C ALA A 540 -39.06 7.56 -37.04
N ALA A 541 -39.87 7.72 -35.98
CA ALA A 541 -40.36 9.01 -35.48
C ALA A 541 -39.47 9.69 -34.43
N ASN A 542 -38.50 9.02 -33.80
CA ASN A 542 -37.83 9.52 -32.58
C ASN A 542 -36.31 9.78 -32.70
N PHE A 543 -35.79 10.05 -33.89
CA PHE A 543 -34.35 10.25 -34.12
C PHE A 543 -33.75 11.56 -33.54
N PHE A 544 -34.56 12.44 -32.96
CA PHE A 544 -34.18 13.84 -32.73
C PHE A 544 -33.75 14.22 -31.31
N ASN A 545 -34.09 13.41 -30.30
CA ASN A 545 -33.79 13.72 -28.89
C ASN A 545 -33.43 12.45 -28.12
N TYR A 546 -32.14 12.09 -28.11
CA TYR A 546 -31.66 10.95 -27.32
C TYR A 546 -31.07 11.42 -26.01
N THR A 547 -31.73 11.11 -24.90
CA THR A 547 -31.21 11.39 -23.55
C THR A 547 -30.34 10.23 -23.13
N TRP A 548 -29.03 10.46 -23.08
CA TRP A 548 -28.10 9.54 -22.47
C TRP A 548 -27.73 10.05 -21.07
N SER A 549 -27.51 9.13 -20.15
CA SER A 549 -26.95 9.45 -18.85
C SER A 549 -26.09 8.26 -18.49
N THR A 550 -24.78 8.47 -18.38
CA THR A 550 -24.05 7.63 -17.45
C THR A 550 -24.55 8.11 -16.10
N ASN A 551 -25.31 7.28 -15.41
CA ASN A 551 -25.70 7.50 -14.02
C ASN A 551 -24.48 7.51 -13.06
N GLY A 552 -23.28 7.86 -13.56
CA GLY A 552 -21.99 7.77 -12.88
C GLY A 552 -21.48 6.35 -12.70
N THR A 553 -22.14 5.32 -13.25
CA THR A 553 -21.81 3.91 -12.97
C THR A 553 -21.13 3.16 -14.12
N GLU A 554 -20.96 3.76 -15.30
CA GLU A 554 -20.38 3.06 -16.47
C GLU A 554 -18.83 3.02 -16.42
N PHE A 555 -18.17 4.09 -15.95
CA PHE A 555 -16.79 3.99 -15.43
C PHE A 555 -16.80 3.35 -14.05
N ALA A 556 -17.01 2.04 -14.00
CA ALA A 556 -17.03 1.32 -12.73
C ALA A 556 -15.68 1.40 -11.98
N ASN A 557 -14.58 1.72 -12.69
CA ASN A 557 -13.24 1.74 -12.11
C ASN A 557 -12.43 2.96 -12.59
N ASP A 558 -11.85 3.67 -11.63
CA ASP A 558 -10.92 4.77 -11.89
C ASP A 558 -9.60 4.24 -12.48
N SER A 559 -9.05 4.91 -13.49
CA SER A 559 -7.66 4.63 -13.94
C SER A 559 -6.66 5.35 -13.06
N GLY A 560 -5.37 5.08 -13.21
CA GLY A 560 -4.34 5.92 -12.61
C GLY A 560 -4.34 7.33 -13.18
N SER A 561 -3.76 8.25 -12.41
CA SER A 561 -3.58 9.65 -12.84
C SER A 561 -2.44 9.75 -13.83
N LYS A 562 -2.72 10.38 -14.99
CA LYS A 562 -1.87 10.68 -16.17
C LYS A 562 -2.42 10.11 -17.47
N VAL A 563 -1.99 10.72 -18.57
CA VAL A 563 -2.21 10.26 -19.93
C VAL A 563 -0.89 10.11 -20.66
N TYR A 564 -0.70 9.03 -21.43
CA TYR A 564 0.51 8.78 -22.23
C TYR A 564 0.47 9.52 -23.56
N ASN A 565 1.61 10.05 -24.00
CA ASN A 565 1.80 10.57 -25.35
C ASN A 565 2.38 9.43 -26.20
N GLN A 566 1.50 8.84 -26.98
CA GLN A 566 1.79 8.07 -28.19
C GLN A 566 2.01 9.00 -29.39
N ASP A 567 3.13 8.83 -30.07
CA ASP A 567 3.41 9.57 -31.30
C ASP A 567 2.29 9.38 -32.34
N GLY A 568 1.79 10.48 -32.92
CA GLY A 568 0.80 10.45 -34.00
C GLY A 568 -0.67 10.29 -33.56
N THR A 569 -0.95 10.33 -32.26
CA THR A 569 -2.33 10.28 -31.72
C THR A 569 -2.67 11.65 -31.14
N GLY A 570 -3.84 12.20 -31.48
CA GLY A 570 -4.37 13.39 -30.84
C GLY A 570 -5.06 13.03 -29.53
N TYR A 571 -5.06 13.94 -28.56
CA TYR A 571 -5.57 13.71 -27.21
C TYR A 571 -6.64 14.69 -26.79
N ALA A 572 -7.71 14.18 -26.21
CA ALA A 572 -8.56 15.04 -25.42
C ALA A 572 -7.85 15.30 -24.08
N SER A 573 -7.32 16.51 -23.88
CA SER A 573 -6.63 16.94 -22.65
C SER A 573 -7.69 17.28 -21.61
N PRO A 574 -7.80 16.50 -20.52
CA PRO A 574 -8.89 16.69 -19.56
C PRO A 574 -8.63 17.83 -18.57
N THR A 575 -7.41 18.35 -18.45
CA THR A 575 -7.08 19.32 -17.40
C THR A 575 -7.04 20.75 -17.93
N ASN A 576 -7.59 21.67 -17.13
CA ASN A 576 -7.66 23.10 -17.43
C ASN A 576 -6.28 23.77 -17.52
N SER A 577 -5.24 23.15 -16.94
CA SER A 577 -3.86 23.65 -16.86
C SER A 577 -2.91 22.55 -16.35
N PRO A 578 -2.51 21.55 -17.18
CA PRO A 578 -1.56 20.53 -16.75
C PRO A 578 -0.19 21.15 -16.47
N THR A 579 0.32 21.04 -15.24
CA THR A 579 1.71 21.39 -14.91
C THR A 579 2.70 20.31 -15.35
N ILE A 580 2.23 19.06 -15.41
CA ILE A 580 2.97 17.94 -15.96
C ILE A 580 2.62 17.81 -17.44
N ALA A 581 3.64 17.81 -18.30
CA ALA A 581 3.43 17.64 -19.73
C ALA A 581 2.70 16.32 -20.01
N PHE A 582 1.72 16.41 -20.90
CA PHE A 582 0.98 15.25 -21.39
C PHE A 582 1.95 14.16 -21.87
N GLY A 583 1.74 12.93 -21.45
CA GLY A 583 2.59 11.80 -21.81
C GLY A 583 3.81 11.52 -20.96
N THR A 584 4.11 12.35 -19.98
CA THR A 584 5.31 12.18 -19.17
C THR A 584 5.01 11.38 -17.91
N VAL A 585 5.82 10.36 -17.62
CA VAL A 585 5.80 9.69 -16.31
C VAL A 585 6.35 10.69 -15.28
N ALA A 586 5.67 10.83 -14.14
CA ALA A 586 6.10 11.75 -13.09
C ALA A 586 6.12 11.07 -11.74
N SER A 587 6.81 11.70 -10.83
CA SER A 587 6.91 11.27 -9.44
C SER A 587 5.60 11.51 -8.68
N PRO A 588 5.34 10.77 -7.59
CA PRO A 588 4.22 11.03 -6.69
C PRO A 588 4.11 12.50 -6.25
N GLY A 589 5.24 13.16 -5.99
CA GLY A 589 5.27 14.58 -5.62
C GLY A 589 4.74 15.49 -6.73
N GLN A 590 5.16 15.25 -7.97
CA GLN A 590 4.67 16.01 -9.12
C GLN A 590 3.18 15.75 -9.40
N LEU A 591 2.70 14.52 -9.20
CA LEU A 591 1.27 14.18 -9.31
C LEU A 591 0.44 14.96 -8.28
N LEU A 592 0.92 15.06 -7.04
CA LEU A 592 0.31 15.91 -6.03
C LEU A 592 0.35 17.40 -6.42
N ASP A 593 1.43 17.89 -7.02
CA ASP A 593 1.51 19.30 -7.51
C ASP A 593 0.47 19.61 -8.59
N GLN A 594 0.20 18.64 -9.46
CA GLN A 594 -0.79 18.80 -10.52
C GLN A 594 -2.20 18.97 -9.94
N ILE A 595 -2.58 18.14 -8.97
CA ILE A 595 -3.91 18.17 -8.32
C ILE A 595 -4.16 19.51 -7.60
N THR A 596 -3.11 20.26 -7.29
CA THR A 596 -3.15 21.35 -6.31
C THR A 596 -3.07 22.74 -6.90
N THR A 597 -2.33 22.89 -7.99
CA THR A 597 -2.11 24.18 -8.65
C THR A 597 -3.43 24.82 -9.13
N ASN A 598 -4.49 24.04 -9.31
CA ASN A 598 -5.79 24.48 -9.83
C ASN A 598 -6.84 24.86 -8.77
N GLN A 599 -6.59 24.55 -7.48
CA GLN A 599 -7.58 24.66 -6.39
C GLN A 599 -7.67 26.04 -5.73
N VAL A 600 -6.63 26.88 -5.86
CA VAL A 600 -6.51 28.17 -5.12
C VAL A 600 -7.67 29.16 -5.42
N ASN A 601 -8.43 28.95 -6.50
CA ASN A 601 -9.48 29.87 -6.94
C ASN A 601 -10.93 29.46 -6.59
N GLN A 602 -11.21 28.28 -6.02
CA GLN A 602 -12.60 27.76 -5.93
C GLN A 602 -13.13 27.42 -4.52
N GLY A 603 -12.38 27.61 -3.45
CA GLY A 603 -12.90 27.44 -2.08
C GLY A 603 -13.29 25.99 -1.69
N ALA A 604 -12.91 25.00 -2.50
CA ALA A 604 -12.98 23.58 -2.14
C ALA A 604 -12.00 23.25 -1.00
N PRO A 605 -12.30 22.26 -0.14
CA PRO A 605 -11.41 21.85 0.94
C PRO A 605 -10.02 21.56 0.37
N THR A 606 -9.05 22.35 0.83
CA THR A 606 -7.71 22.54 0.26
C THR A 606 -7.01 21.21 0.02
N CYS A 607 -6.91 20.86 -1.25
CA CYS A 607 -5.93 19.94 -1.77
C CYS A 607 -4.51 20.48 -1.61
N VAL A 608 -3.57 19.53 -1.57
CA VAL A 608 -2.14 19.61 -1.25
C VAL A 608 -1.39 20.94 -1.59
N ASP A 609 -0.40 21.36 -0.81
CA ASP A 609 0.75 22.13 -1.33
C ASP A 609 1.97 21.35 -0.84
N THR A 610 2.65 20.69 -1.77
CA THR A 610 3.89 19.95 -1.49
C THR A 610 5.05 20.90 -1.16
N GLY A 611 4.90 22.19 -1.47
CA GLY A 611 5.85 23.25 -1.23
C GLY A 611 6.13 23.40 0.26
N VAL A 612 7.19 22.73 0.73
CA VAL A 612 7.76 22.98 2.07
C VAL A 612 8.23 24.44 2.19
N THR A 613 8.48 25.13 1.06
CA THR A 613 9.04 26.48 0.96
C THR A 613 8.01 27.62 0.98
N THR A 614 6.72 27.37 0.74
CA THR A 614 5.68 28.41 0.59
C THR A 614 4.86 28.69 1.87
N GLY A 615 5.20 28.05 2.99
CA GLY A 615 4.56 28.32 4.29
C GLY A 615 3.22 27.58 4.50
N ASN A 616 2.82 26.71 3.58
CA ASN A 616 1.61 25.90 3.69
C ASN A 616 1.84 24.57 4.44
N VAL A 617 2.55 24.64 5.57
CA VAL A 617 2.86 23.49 6.47
C VAL A 617 1.60 22.84 7.06
N SER A 618 0.44 23.49 6.88
CA SER A 618 -0.84 23.18 7.49
C SER A 618 -1.30 21.74 7.23
N GLN A 619 -1.15 21.23 6.01
CA GLN A 619 -1.57 19.86 5.65
C GLN A 619 -0.63 18.78 6.17
N TRP A 620 0.68 19.02 6.09
CA TRP A 620 1.67 18.10 6.68
C TRP A 620 1.55 18.02 8.21
N SER A 621 1.06 19.09 8.85
CA SER A 621 0.75 19.11 10.28
C SER A 621 -0.67 18.64 10.63
N SER A 622 -1.53 18.44 9.63
CA SER A 622 -2.93 18.08 9.87
C SER A 622 -3.10 16.57 9.92
N SER A 623 -3.50 16.04 11.07
CA SER A 623 -3.81 14.61 11.20
C SER A 623 -5.05 14.16 10.41
N ASN A 624 -5.81 15.08 9.82
CA ASN A 624 -6.97 14.73 8.98
C ASN A 624 -6.70 14.88 7.48
N ALA A 625 -5.49 15.33 7.11
CA ALA A 625 -5.09 15.47 5.72
C ALA A 625 -4.26 14.26 5.26
N GLU A 626 -4.36 13.92 3.98
CA GLU A 626 -3.65 12.79 3.36
C GLU A 626 -2.15 12.84 3.61
N LEU A 627 -1.52 14.00 3.38
CA LEU A 627 -0.08 14.18 3.60
C LEU A 627 0.32 14.16 5.07
N GLY A 628 -0.51 14.70 5.96
CA GLY A 628 -0.24 14.64 7.39
C GLY A 628 -0.33 13.23 7.93
N LYS A 629 -1.28 12.41 7.43
CA LYS A 629 -1.37 10.98 7.75
C LYS A 629 -0.24 10.16 7.14
N LEU A 630 0.10 10.38 5.87
CA LEU A 630 1.30 9.79 5.25
C LEU A 630 2.55 10.09 6.08
N PHE A 631 2.74 11.35 6.47
CA PHE A 631 3.88 11.77 7.27
C PHE A 631 3.89 11.14 8.66
N GLN A 632 2.73 11.10 9.33
CA GLN A 632 2.59 10.41 10.61
C GLN A 632 2.97 8.91 10.49
N ARG A 633 2.48 8.21 9.46
CA ARG A 633 2.88 6.81 9.22
C ARG A 633 4.39 6.68 8.94
N CYS A 634 5.00 7.63 8.24
CA CYS A 634 6.47 7.67 8.10
C CYS A 634 7.19 7.87 9.46
N GLN A 635 6.62 8.66 10.38
CA GLN A 635 7.15 8.83 11.74
C GLN A 635 6.98 7.58 12.61
N GLU A 636 5.97 6.76 12.35
CA GLU A 636 5.81 5.45 12.98
C GLU A 636 6.89 4.46 12.55
N ILE A 637 7.37 4.54 11.29
CA ILE A 637 8.51 3.75 10.81
C ILE A 637 9.82 4.27 11.42
N LEU A 638 10.06 5.58 11.28
CA LEU A 638 11.29 6.25 11.74
C LEU A 638 10.92 7.52 12.52
N PRO A 639 10.83 7.43 13.86
CA PRO A 639 10.51 8.60 14.67
C PRO A 639 11.55 9.71 14.47
N GLY A 640 11.07 10.95 14.27
CA GLY A 640 11.93 12.09 13.98
C GLY A 640 12.28 12.30 12.50
N VAL A 641 11.73 11.48 11.58
CA VAL A 641 11.73 11.86 10.16
C VAL A 641 11.02 13.21 9.99
N THR A 642 11.60 14.05 9.13
CA THR A 642 11.11 15.41 8.86
C THR A 642 10.23 15.43 7.61
N ILE A 643 9.32 16.40 7.54
CA ILE A 643 8.47 16.65 6.37
C ILE A 643 9.31 16.73 5.09
N ASN A 644 10.42 17.49 5.13
CA ASN A 644 11.30 17.67 3.97
C ASN A 644 11.90 16.35 3.47
N GLN A 645 12.22 15.41 4.36
CA GLN A 645 12.72 14.09 3.96
C GLN A 645 11.64 13.30 3.23
N VAL A 646 10.41 13.27 3.75
CA VAL A 646 9.29 12.56 3.10
C VAL A 646 8.92 13.22 1.77
N ALA A 647 8.81 14.55 1.74
CA ALA A 647 8.58 15.30 0.51
C ALA A 647 9.65 14.98 -0.55
N THR A 648 10.94 15.02 -0.19
CA THR A 648 12.04 14.68 -1.11
C THR A 648 11.93 13.25 -1.67
N LEU A 649 11.45 12.29 -0.87
CA LEU A 649 11.23 10.91 -1.34
C LEU A 649 10.13 10.85 -2.40
N LEU A 650 9.04 11.61 -2.23
CA LEU A 650 7.93 11.66 -3.19
C LEU A 650 8.35 12.19 -4.57
N TYR A 651 9.41 12.99 -4.67
CA TYR A 651 9.93 13.50 -5.95
C TYR A 651 11.00 12.60 -6.58
N ARG A 652 11.44 11.54 -5.91
CA ARG A 652 12.67 10.83 -6.28
C ARG A 652 12.52 9.93 -7.50
N TYR A 653 11.42 9.21 -7.61
CA TYR A 653 11.22 8.24 -8.69
C TYR A 653 9.87 8.43 -9.39
N PRO A 654 9.83 8.41 -10.72
CA PRO A 654 8.58 8.41 -11.46
C PRO A 654 7.78 7.13 -11.20
N ILE A 655 6.45 7.24 -11.15
CA ILE A 655 5.52 6.12 -10.99
C ILE A 655 4.61 6.03 -12.23
N ASP A 656 4.57 4.84 -12.83
CA ASP A 656 3.80 4.59 -14.05
C ASP A 656 2.41 4.01 -13.73
N LEU A 657 1.48 3.97 -14.70
CA LEU A 657 0.14 3.41 -14.46
C LEU A 657 0.20 1.94 -14.04
N GLY A 658 -0.62 1.57 -13.06
CA GLY A 658 -0.68 0.24 -12.45
C GLY A 658 0.56 -0.16 -11.65
N GLN A 659 1.51 0.76 -11.43
CA GLN A 659 2.73 0.49 -10.68
C GLN A 659 2.59 0.87 -9.21
N TYR A 660 3.43 0.22 -8.40
CA TYR A 660 3.55 0.47 -6.97
C TYR A 660 4.96 0.98 -6.63
N GLN A 661 5.02 1.85 -5.64
CA GLN A 661 6.25 2.22 -4.94
C GLN A 661 6.08 2.04 -3.43
N TYR A 662 7.18 1.90 -2.71
CA TYR A 662 7.19 1.58 -1.29
C TYR A 662 8.10 2.55 -0.55
N ILE A 663 7.55 3.27 0.44
CA ILE A 663 8.34 4.03 1.42
C ILE A 663 8.56 3.16 2.64
N TYR A 664 9.82 2.91 2.99
CA TYR A 664 10.20 2.07 4.13
C TYR A 664 11.59 2.42 4.66
N LEU A 665 11.94 1.88 5.83
CA LEU A 665 13.30 1.94 6.36
C LEU A 665 14.09 0.70 5.89
N PRO A 666 15.18 0.85 5.12
CA PRO A 666 16.02 -0.29 4.75
C PRO A 666 16.54 -1.03 6.00
N PRO A 667 16.75 -2.35 5.95
CA PRO A 667 17.36 -3.08 7.07
C PRO A 667 18.69 -2.46 7.49
N GLY A 668 18.78 -2.00 8.74
CA GLY A 668 19.95 -1.29 9.28
C GLY A 668 20.14 0.14 8.77
N GLY A 669 19.19 0.69 8.01
CA GLY A 669 19.19 2.06 7.52
C GLY A 669 18.88 3.09 8.61
N THR A 670 19.31 4.33 8.40
CA THR A 670 19.04 5.49 9.29
C THR A 670 18.14 6.54 8.64
N ALA A 671 17.69 6.29 7.41
CA ALA A 671 16.82 7.17 6.65
C ALA A 671 15.82 6.34 5.85
N LEU A 672 14.59 6.85 5.71
CA LEU A 672 13.59 6.25 4.83
C LEU A 672 14.08 6.28 3.38
N THR A 673 13.69 5.27 2.61
CA THR A 673 13.86 5.21 1.16
C THR A 673 12.52 4.99 0.48
N ILE A 674 12.48 5.27 -0.82
CA ILE A 674 11.40 4.86 -1.72
C ILE A 674 11.95 3.86 -2.74
N SER A 675 11.19 2.82 -3.09
CA SER A 675 11.58 1.77 -4.04
C SER A 675 10.42 1.36 -4.94
N THR A 676 10.68 0.93 -6.17
CA THR A 676 9.69 0.32 -7.07
C THR A 676 9.52 -1.19 -6.83
N THR A 677 10.43 -1.82 -6.09
CA THR A 677 10.31 -3.23 -5.69
C THR A 677 9.88 -3.33 -4.22
N PRO A 678 9.06 -4.33 -3.85
CA PRO A 678 8.70 -4.58 -2.47
C PRO A 678 9.93 -4.70 -1.55
N PRO A 679 9.87 -4.18 -0.32
CA PRO A 679 10.96 -4.28 0.65
C PRO A 679 11.42 -5.74 0.87
N PRO A 680 12.74 -6.01 1.04
CA PRO A 680 13.25 -7.38 1.21
C PRO A 680 12.69 -8.12 2.42
N PHE A 681 12.29 -7.41 3.48
CA PHE A 681 11.69 -8.02 4.68
C PHE A 681 10.26 -8.54 4.44
N LEU A 682 9.65 -8.23 3.28
CA LEU A 682 8.37 -8.82 2.88
C LEU A 682 8.56 -10.18 2.19
N ASN A 683 9.78 -10.66 1.98
CA ASN A 683 10.02 -11.95 1.32
C ASN A 683 9.30 -13.09 2.06
N GLY A 684 8.44 -13.81 1.36
CA GLY A 684 7.57 -14.85 1.91
C GLY A 684 6.16 -14.36 2.26
N LEU A 685 5.86 -13.07 2.15
CA LEU A 685 4.53 -12.51 2.26
C LEU A 685 3.89 -12.31 0.88
N PRO A 686 2.54 -12.33 0.78
CA PRO A 686 1.83 -12.12 -0.50
C PRO A 686 2.24 -10.84 -1.22
N GLU A 687 2.43 -9.73 -0.50
CA GLU A 687 2.82 -8.45 -1.10
C GLU A 687 4.12 -8.52 -1.93
N TYR A 688 5.06 -9.38 -1.52
CA TYR A 688 6.35 -9.47 -2.20
C TYR A 688 6.24 -10.21 -3.54
N SER A 689 5.41 -11.26 -3.62
CA SER A 689 5.19 -12.02 -4.85
C SER A 689 4.08 -11.44 -5.73
N GLN A 690 3.14 -10.71 -5.13
CA GLN A 690 1.98 -10.08 -5.77
C GLN A 690 1.80 -8.67 -5.17
N PRO A 691 2.53 -7.65 -5.69
CA PRO A 691 2.33 -6.25 -5.35
C PRO A 691 0.86 -5.84 -5.41
N GLY A 692 0.35 -5.16 -4.38
CA GLY A 692 -1.06 -4.77 -4.30
C GLY A 692 -1.98 -5.79 -3.62
N SER A 693 -1.50 -7.00 -3.29
CA SER A 693 -2.32 -8.04 -2.65
C SER A 693 -2.72 -7.70 -1.21
N THR A 694 -1.93 -6.90 -0.50
CA THR A 694 -2.29 -6.39 0.83
C THR A 694 -3.20 -5.18 0.66
N ILE A 695 -4.43 -5.25 1.18
CA ILE A 695 -5.43 -4.19 1.03
C ILE A 695 -5.46 -3.34 2.33
N PRO A 696 -5.56 -2.00 2.24
CA PRO A 696 -5.69 -1.16 3.43
C PRO A 696 -6.98 -1.50 4.19
N ASP A 697 -6.91 -1.59 5.51
CA ASP A 697 -8.07 -1.91 6.37
C ASP A 697 -8.76 -0.67 6.97
N GLY A 698 -8.23 0.53 6.72
CA GLY A 698 -8.84 1.79 7.12
C GLY A 698 -9.77 2.40 6.08
N ASN A 699 -10.54 3.41 6.48
CA ASN A 699 -11.41 4.16 5.58
C ASN A 699 -10.59 5.15 4.75
N ALA A 700 -10.92 5.31 3.47
CA ALA A 700 -10.35 6.37 2.65
C ALA A 700 -10.62 7.75 3.28
N LEU A 701 -9.57 8.57 3.38
CA LEU A 701 -9.72 9.97 3.75
C LEU A 701 -10.41 10.76 2.62
N PRO A 702 -10.95 11.97 2.92
CA PRO A 702 -11.57 12.82 1.91
C PRO A 702 -10.65 13.02 0.71
N LEU A 703 -11.19 12.77 -0.48
CA LEU A 703 -10.46 12.78 -1.74
C LEU A 703 -9.81 14.14 -1.96
N CYS A 704 -8.50 14.16 -2.20
CA CYS A 704 -7.87 15.31 -2.77
C CYS A 704 -8.02 15.27 -4.30
N ARG A 705 -8.90 16.10 -4.87
CA ARG A 705 -9.14 16.16 -6.32
C ARG A 705 -8.89 17.54 -6.95
N ASP A 706 -8.49 17.57 -8.22
CA ASP A 706 -8.52 18.78 -9.06
C ASP A 706 -10.00 19.24 -9.18
N PRO A 707 -10.33 20.55 -9.27
CA PRO A 707 -11.65 20.97 -9.72
C PRO A 707 -12.12 20.20 -10.96
N ASP A 708 -13.39 19.79 -10.92
CA ASP A 708 -14.03 19.10 -12.02
C ASP A 708 -13.85 19.93 -13.29
N PHE A 709 -13.22 19.35 -14.31
CA PHE A 709 -13.27 19.92 -15.65
C PHE A 709 -14.73 19.89 -16.10
N ALA A 710 -15.41 21.04 -16.15
CA ALA A 710 -16.81 21.15 -16.56
C ALA A 710 -16.89 21.86 -17.92
N GLY A 711 -16.63 21.11 -19.00
CA GLY A 711 -16.75 21.59 -20.38
C GLY A 711 -17.90 20.90 -21.13
N ALA A 712 -18.42 21.58 -22.16
CA ALA A 712 -19.33 20.96 -23.12
C ALA A 712 -18.56 19.88 -23.90
N ILE A 713 -19.02 18.63 -23.85
CA ILE A 713 -18.34 17.46 -24.44
C ILE A 713 -18.08 17.64 -25.94
N GLY A 714 -18.97 18.33 -26.67
CA GLY A 714 -18.85 18.51 -28.13
C GLY A 714 -17.50 19.10 -28.57
N ASN A 715 -16.98 20.08 -27.82
CA ASN A 715 -15.71 20.76 -28.10
C ASN A 715 -14.45 19.96 -27.69
N GLN A 716 -14.63 18.79 -27.08
CA GLN A 716 -13.54 17.96 -26.57
C GLN A 716 -13.49 16.57 -27.19
N VAL A 717 -14.62 16.15 -27.78
CA VAL A 717 -14.71 14.89 -28.51
C VAL A 717 -14.15 15.01 -29.92
N ASP A 718 -14.19 16.19 -30.50
CA ASP A 718 -13.69 16.48 -31.85
C ASP A 718 -13.01 17.85 -31.80
N SER A 719 -11.70 17.87 -31.52
CA SER A 719 -10.95 19.14 -31.42
C SER A 719 -9.70 19.08 -32.29
N GLU A 720 -9.60 20.01 -33.23
CA GLU A 720 -8.39 20.22 -34.01
C GLU A 720 -7.23 20.62 -33.09
N VAL A 721 -6.04 20.09 -33.36
CA VAL A 721 -4.81 20.49 -32.67
C VAL A 721 -4.58 21.98 -32.94
N GLY A 722 -4.83 22.82 -31.93
CA GLY A 722 -4.49 24.24 -31.95
C GLY A 722 -5.53 25.20 -32.54
N GLU A 723 -6.78 24.78 -32.77
CA GLU A 723 -7.86 25.71 -33.14
C GLU A 723 -8.46 26.48 -31.95
N PHE A 724 -8.71 27.77 -32.17
CA PHE A 724 -9.56 28.71 -31.41
C PHE A 724 -9.90 28.37 -29.95
N GLY A 725 -8.91 28.47 -29.06
CA GLY A 725 -9.16 28.43 -27.61
C GLY A 725 -9.62 27.07 -27.09
N GLN A 726 -9.53 26.03 -27.92
CA GLN A 726 -9.76 24.65 -27.54
C GLN A 726 -8.42 23.90 -27.60
N ASN A 727 -8.27 23.00 -26.64
CA ASN A 727 -7.11 22.16 -26.34
C ASN A 727 -6.00 22.09 -27.42
N ILE A 728 -4.78 22.56 -27.08
CA ILE A 728 -3.58 22.47 -27.94
C ILE A 728 -3.16 21.04 -28.30
N TRP A 729 -3.76 20.03 -27.68
CA TRP A 729 -3.47 18.61 -27.90
C TRP A 729 -4.64 17.85 -28.50
N GLY A 730 -5.69 18.53 -29.00
CA GLY A 730 -6.94 17.95 -29.50
C GLY A 730 -6.79 16.65 -30.29
N ASP A 731 -7.86 15.88 -30.44
CA ASP A 731 -7.77 14.55 -31.05
C ASP A 731 -7.46 14.55 -32.56
N ASN A 732 -7.05 15.71 -33.11
CA ASN A 732 -6.48 15.86 -34.45
C ASN A 732 -7.45 15.38 -35.53
N ASN A 733 -8.75 15.60 -35.30
CA ASN A 733 -9.84 15.10 -36.14
C ASN A 733 -9.74 13.58 -36.39
N LEU A 734 -9.15 12.81 -35.46
CA LEU A 734 -9.13 11.35 -35.55
C LEU A 734 -10.53 10.76 -35.45
N HIS A 735 -11.44 11.46 -34.76
CA HIS A 735 -12.83 11.06 -34.60
C HIS A 735 -13.74 12.26 -34.93
N ASP A 736 -14.52 12.15 -36.02
CA ASP A 736 -15.59 13.12 -36.29
C ASP A 736 -16.60 13.10 -35.13
N MET A 737 -17.12 14.28 -34.76
CA MET A 737 -18.23 14.38 -33.83
C MET A 737 -19.44 13.56 -34.36
N PRO A 738 -19.87 12.48 -33.69
CA PRO A 738 -20.92 11.58 -34.22
C PRO A 738 -22.34 12.14 -34.07
N PHE A 739 -22.48 13.33 -33.49
CA PHE A 739 -23.75 14.01 -33.16
C PHE A 739 -23.65 15.49 -33.54
N GLN A 740 -24.75 16.11 -34.00
CA GLN A 740 -24.74 17.53 -34.38
C GLN A 740 -24.56 18.48 -33.19
N ALA A 741 -24.97 18.06 -32.01
CA ALA A 741 -24.88 18.78 -30.76
C ALA A 741 -24.94 17.80 -29.58
N PHE A 742 -24.17 18.11 -28.53
CA PHE A 742 -24.31 17.47 -27.23
C PHE A 742 -24.68 18.52 -26.19
N ASN A 743 -25.73 18.25 -25.42
CA ASN A 743 -26.17 19.07 -24.31
C ASN A 743 -25.97 18.31 -23.00
N GLY A 744 -24.84 18.54 -22.35
CA GLY A 744 -24.50 17.94 -21.06
C GLY A 744 -23.13 18.34 -20.56
N THR A 745 -22.68 17.63 -19.53
CA THR A 745 -21.41 17.87 -18.84
C THR A 745 -20.62 16.57 -18.76
N ALA A 746 -19.38 16.57 -19.23
CA ALA A 746 -18.37 15.65 -18.69
C ALA A 746 -17.72 16.33 -17.48
N SER A 747 -17.46 15.54 -16.45
CA SER A 747 -16.58 15.87 -15.35
C SER A 747 -15.42 14.89 -15.38
N THR A 748 -14.21 15.41 -15.51
CA THR A 748 -12.99 14.64 -15.31
C THR A 748 -12.12 15.36 -14.30
N TYR A 749 -11.51 14.59 -13.42
CA TYR A 749 -10.60 15.12 -12.42
C TYR A 749 -9.58 14.05 -12.03
N ASP A 750 -8.34 14.50 -11.83
CA ASP A 750 -7.35 13.71 -11.12
C ASP A 750 -7.60 13.83 -9.62
N TYR A 751 -7.38 12.74 -8.90
CA TYR A 751 -7.43 12.77 -7.45
C TYR A 751 -6.40 11.83 -6.83
N ALA A 752 -5.98 12.21 -5.63
CA ALA A 752 -5.27 11.38 -4.70
C ALA A 752 -6.23 10.93 -3.60
N VAL A 753 -5.99 9.72 -3.09
CA VAL A 753 -6.69 9.19 -1.93
C VAL A 753 -5.69 8.52 -1.00
N TRP A 754 -5.70 8.94 0.26
CA TRP A 754 -5.00 8.21 1.32
C TRP A 754 -5.95 7.17 1.95
N ARG A 755 -5.53 5.91 1.94
CA ARG A 755 -6.17 4.82 2.66
C ARG A 755 -5.22 4.32 3.74
N PRO A 756 -5.42 4.70 5.00
CA PRO A 756 -4.60 4.22 6.10
C PRO A 756 -4.82 2.72 6.36
N SER A 757 -3.91 2.13 7.11
CA SER A 757 -3.99 0.75 7.58
C SER A 757 -3.54 0.66 9.04
N SER A 758 -4.07 -0.33 9.76
CA SER A 758 -3.74 -0.63 11.17
C SER A 758 -2.26 -0.90 11.42
N GLY A 759 -1.48 -1.23 10.39
CA GLY A 759 -0.08 -1.68 10.54
C GLY A 759 0.07 -3.19 10.63
N ALA A 760 -1.03 -3.96 10.59
CA ALA A 760 -0.97 -5.40 10.38
C ALA A 760 -0.24 -5.72 9.06
N HIS A 761 0.48 -6.85 9.03
CA HIS A 761 1.36 -7.22 7.91
C HIS A 761 2.45 -6.18 7.59
N ASN A 762 2.79 -5.35 8.59
CA ASN A 762 3.68 -4.20 8.45
C ASN A 762 3.19 -3.13 7.45
N PHE A 763 1.91 -3.12 7.09
CA PHE A 763 1.36 -2.20 6.10
C PHE A 763 0.65 -1.01 6.77
N LEU A 764 1.15 0.20 6.58
CA LEU A 764 0.67 1.41 7.28
C LEU A 764 -0.35 2.24 6.49
N GLY A 765 -0.47 1.98 5.19
CA GLY A 765 -1.44 2.64 4.34
C GLY A 765 -0.94 2.83 2.91
N GLU A 766 -1.83 3.34 2.08
CA GLU A 766 -1.62 3.57 0.66
C GLU A 766 -1.99 5.00 0.28
N LEU A 767 -1.08 5.67 -0.42
CA LEU A 767 -1.41 6.85 -1.21
C LEU A 767 -1.66 6.40 -2.65
N SER A 768 -2.91 6.49 -3.10
CA SER A 768 -3.29 6.11 -4.46
C SER A 768 -3.60 7.34 -5.30
N PHE A 769 -3.21 7.31 -6.58
CA PHE A 769 -3.52 8.32 -7.58
C PHE A 769 -4.45 7.74 -8.63
N PHE A 770 -5.48 8.50 -8.97
CA PHE A 770 -6.50 8.10 -9.90
C PHE A 770 -6.94 9.26 -10.80
N ASN A 771 -7.49 8.91 -11.94
CA ASN A 771 -8.25 9.80 -12.80
C ASN A 771 -9.69 9.30 -12.85
N HIS A 772 -10.62 10.17 -12.48
CA HIS A 772 -12.05 9.91 -12.60
C HIS A 772 -12.57 10.58 -13.87
N VAL A 773 -13.48 9.88 -14.54
CA VAL A 773 -14.28 10.43 -15.63
C VAL A 773 -15.73 10.06 -15.37
N ALA A 774 -16.61 11.04 -15.45
CA ALA A 774 -18.06 10.85 -15.46
C ALA A 774 -18.67 11.78 -16.50
N ALA A 775 -19.75 11.36 -17.15
CA ALA A 775 -20.41 12.18 -18.15
C ALA A 775 -21.93 12.04 -18.10
N ASN A 776 -22.63 13.15 -18.28
CA ASN A 776 -24.08 13.18 -18.31
C ASN A 776 -24.54 14.12 -19.41
N GLY A 777 -25.41 13.67 -20.33
CA GLY A 777 -25.97 14.58 -21.32
C GLY A 777 -26.76 13.97 -22.47
N VAL A 778 -27.45 14.85 -23.18
CA VAL A 778 -28.36 14.54 -24.29
C VAL A 778 -27.63 14.76 -25.61
N PHE A 779 -27.72 13.79 -26.51
CA PHE A 779 -27.24 13.93 -27.89
C PHE A 779 -28.38 14.41 -28.78
N SER A 780 -28.08 15.30 -29.72
CA SER A 780 -28.98 15.60 -30.84
C SER A 780 -28.83 14.57 -31.95
N ALA A 781 -29.54 14.78 -33.06
CA ALA A 781 -29.44 13.97 -34.28
C ALA A 781 -27.97 13.72 -34.71
N PRO A 782 -27.69 12.57 -35.38
CA PRO A 782 -26.36 12.25 -35.88
C PRO A 782 -25.82 13.32 -36.84
N ASN A 783 -24.50 13.50 -36.83
CA ASN A 783 -23.80 14.36 -37.78
C ASN A 783 -23.81 13.74 -39.20
#